data_AF-A0A8J2X217-F1
#
_entry.id   AF-A0A8J2X217-F1
#
_cell.length_a   1.000
_cell.length_b   1.000
_cell.length_c   1.000
_cell.angle_alpha   90.00
_cell.angle_beta   90.00
_cell.angle_gamma   90.00
#
_symmetry.space_group_name_H-M   'P 1'
#
loop_
_entity.id
_entity.type
_entity.pdbx_description
1 polymer ?
#
loop_
_entity_poly.entity_id
_entity_poly.type
_entity_poly.pdbx_seq_one_letter_code
_entity_poly.pdbx_strand_id
1 'polypeptide(L)'
;MMDSSHELPGAAPLLDALGAETAAPLLALAAATERVGEVRLPATLSAQQRHAVHVFCEGVGLQSTSAGAGDDRQVSCRDVAFDGAAWARSTLRALEAERDAEASELDVALQTLTANECAARGITVLGLRAADVDVGGPGGRTRLRLAHANGLMLPAHRLGVRSEVTVRGKHGARVEGVVSRVTQDMIDVLTDADDEAVAAVGVKGLRVDARPNAATLGCLRRACAAVATLTAENELCAQLLGRAPPATRLGDEPRWLNAALDASQRDAVRRALAAPPLLLIHGPPGTGKTTTLVEIVCQAASLGQRVLCCGASNQSVDNLLERVADVVESKAWRKRQGRKSRPVQLLRLGHPARLSPIVLRHAVERRLRDADGADVVEDARNEARDLARRAATDKAARRDVRAVRAEVRRREGELLTRLVGATRVVFATNAGAARREICEERFDLVVVDEAAQALEASCWIPLLKGDRAILAGDHKQLPPTVKCDGIEAELLGRTLFERLMEDKRPGCKERRSVLLTTQYRMHGDICEWASAASYGGLLEAAPVCVRRDLYEDYLANDEDRLAVMVHVDTCGLGLDDDSSGTEEHGAHSVGNEGEARVVVKHVELLLKRGMAPGHICVVAPYHAQVTLLRTMLPADVDCKTVDGYQGGERDAVVLSLTRSNPHRVVGFLADERRLNVAVTRARRHVCVVGDSDTVRASPFIAALLDHVANVGDYVSAAEYLPAAATVVAAPVAAPIEAAPEPTPAAPPAAPEPPTPEAAAPAVEDEAPAESPPATAAAPLPPASGELRVAFAGATVFVPFAPAWTVGELKVAIEEATGVEIPRQKLVGAGKFVDDSMALAAAAPRLASGAKLILMAIPRPEDAVAPPPPPKGKNAQKKARRKARAAAAAAPVAAPAPAAPKTFGSGASGEAARQLAGANALLQKLAQDRAARAAARPAPAPKLAPRPPAKKKKAPKTKPPPADDDLGLDDDALLDAAIKANAKEKKREPEYKRWIDADGNIKGNTLHSRQAERDRAALLAKLEKKKAGAAREKKKQPTKK
;
A
#
# COMPACT_ATOMS: atom_id res chain seq x y z
N MET A 1 2.43 -18.15 41.21
CA MET A 1 2.23 -19.56 40.81
C MET A 1 2.14 -19.59 39.29
N MET A 2 2.45 -20.72 38.65
CA MET A 2 2.17 -20.89 37.22
C MET A 2 0.74 -21.44 37.10
N ASP A 3 -0.03 -20.92 36.16
CA ASP A 3 -1.26 -21.54 35.71
C ASP A 3 -1.18 -21.69 34.18
N SER A 4 -1.51 -22.87 33.66
CA SER A 4 -1.13 -23.32 32.32
C SER A 4 -2.29 -23.24 31.31
N SER A 5 -3.11 -22.21 31.44
CA SER A 5 -4.40 -22.05 30.74
C SER A 5 -4.34 -21.06 29.55
N HIS A 6 -3.41 -21.30 28.61
CA HIS A 6 -3.52 -20.75 27.24
C HIS A 6 -3.79 -21.89 26.25
N GLU A 7 -4.95 -22.52 26.43
CA GLU A 7 -5.49 -23.46 25.46
C GLU A 7 -5.86 -22.71 24.17
N LEU A 8 -5.66 -23.35 23.01
CA LEU A 8 -6.30 -22.87 21.79
C LEU A 8 -7.81 -23.11 21.94
N PRO A 9 -8.69 -22.16 21.57
CA PRO A 9 -10.13 -22.35 21.65
C PRO A 9 -10.58 -23.62 20.91
N GLY A 10 -11.11 -24.59 21.66
CA GLY A 10 -11.52 -25.91 21.14
C GLY A 10 -10.45 -27.02 21.20
N ALA A 11 -9.25 -26.79 21.72
CA ALA A 11 -8.21 -27.82 21.80
C ALA A 11 -8.45 -28.87 22.91
N ALA A 12 -9.02 -28.50 24.06
CA ALA A 12 -9.32 -29.45 25.13
C ALA A 12 -10.14 -30.68 24.64
N PRO A 13 -11.34 -30.52 24.03
CA PRO A 13 -12.11 -31.66 23.53
C PRO A 13 -11.44 -32.43 22.38
N LEU A 14 -10.49 -31.81 21.66
CA LEU A 14 -9.67 -32.51 20.67
C LEU A 14 -8.59 -33.38 21.34
N LEU A 15 -7.99 -32.91 22.42
CA LEU A 15 -6.97 -33.65 23.18
C LEU A 15 -7.59 -34.79 24.00
N ASP A 16 -8.76 -34.56 24.62
CA ASP A 16 -9.54 -35.60 25.30
C ASP A 16 -9.90 -36.76 24.36
N ALA A 17 -10.32 -36.44 23.13
CA ALA A 17 -10.65 -37.44 22.11
C ALA A 17 -9.44 -38.28 21.64
N LEU A 18 -8.22 -37.76 21.78
CA LEU A 18 -6.98 -38.43 21.40
C LEU A 18 -6.45 -39.38 22.48
N GLY A 19 -6.73 -39.10 23.75
CA GLY A 19 -6.19 -39.85 24.88
C GLY A 19 -4.71 -39.54 25.16
N ALA A 20 -4.29 -39.71 26.43
CA ALA A 20 -3.01 -39.22 26.92
C ALA A 20 -1.78 -39.72 26.12
N GLU A 21 -1.76 -40.99 25.71
CA GLU A 21 -0.64 -41.59 24.96
C GLU A 21 -0.48 -40.99 23.54
N THR A 22 -1.56 -40.52 22.92
CA THR A 22 -1.53 -39.86 21.60
C THR A 22 -1.32 -38.36 21.75
N ALA A 23 -1.92 -37.76 22.79
CA ALA A 23 -1.86 -36.33 23.05
C ALA A 23 -0.47 -35.86 23.54
N ALA A 24 0.17 -36.58 24.46
CA ALA A 24 1.43 -36.14 25.07
C ALA A 24 2.59 -36.00 24.06
N PRO A 25 2.83 -36.93 23.11
CA PRO A 25 3.84 -36.74 22.06
C PRO A 25 3.54 -35.55 21.14
N LEU A 26 2.26 -35.32 20.81
CA LEU A 26 1.83 -34.18 19.98
C LEU A 26 2.01 -32.83 20.69
N LEU A 27 1.69 -32.77 21.98
CA LEU A 27 1.91 -31.58 22.81
C LEU A 27 3.42 -31.31 22.98
N ALA A 28 4.24 -32.34 23.21
CA ALA A 28 5.70 -32.21 23.27
C ALA A 28 6.28 -31.69 21.94
N LEU A 29 5.84 -32.23 20.80
CA LEU A 29 6.27 -31.78 19.48
C LEU A 29 5.80 -30.33 19.17
N ALA A 30 4.60 -29.95 19.60
CA ALA A 30 4.09 -28.59 19.43
C ALA A 30 4.83 -27.57 20.32
N ALA A 31 5.28 -27.99 21.51
CA ALA A 31 6.00 -27.16 22.49
C ALA A 31 7.53 -27.10 22.26
N ALA A 32 8.09 -27.97 21.41
CA ALA A 32 9.51 -28.02 21.12
C ALA A 32 10.05 -26.68 20.58
N THR A 33 11.12 -26.16 21.20
CA THR A 33 11.77 -24.91 20.79
C THR A 33 12.56 -25.05 19.49
N GLU A 34 13.15 -26.22 19.27
CA GLU A 34 13.70 -26.62 17.99
C GLU A 34 12.62 -27.41 17.25
N ARG A 35 11.94 -26.74 16.31
CA ARG A 35 10.80 -27.28 15.55
C ARG A 35 11.22 -28.24 14.42
N VAL A 36 12.02 -29.23 14.80
CA VAL A 36 12.55 -30.30 13.95
C VAL A 36 12.31 -31.63 14.65
N GLY A 37 11.29 -32.37 14.22
CA GLY A 37 10.95 -33.64 14.86
C GLY A 37 9.88 -34.43 14.11
N GLU A 38 9.79 -35.72 14.43
CA GLU A 38 8.80 -36.67 13.91
C GLU A 38 8.18 -37.41 15.08
N VAL A 39 6.85 -37.39 15.15
CA VAL A 39 6.05 -38.26 16.00
C VAL A 39 5.27 -39.20 15.09
N ARG A 40 5.43 -40.50 15.30
CA ARG A 40 4.53 -41.49 14.68
C ARG A 40 3.38 -41.75 15.63
N LEU A 41 2.17 -41.70 15.10
CA LEU A 41 0.95 -42.02 15.82
C LEU A 41 0.42 -43.37 15.35
N PRO A 42 -0.07 -44.22 16.27
CA PRO A 42 -0.51 -45.57 15.93
C PRO A 42 -1.52 -45.62 14.78
N ALA A 43 -1.40 -46.66 13.95
CA ALA A 43 -2.39 -46.99 12.93
C ALA A 43 -3.81 -47.17 13.48
N THR A 44 -3.90 -47.69 14.71
CA THR A 44 -5.13 -48.07 15.41
C THR A 44 -6.05 -46.89 15.75
N LEU A 45 -5.61 -45.64 15.52
CA LEU A 45 -6.45 -44.46 15.72
C LEU A 45 -7.75 -44.54 14.90
N SER A 46 -8.87 -44.29 15.57
CA SER A 46 -10.20 -44.24 14.94
C SER A 46 -10.28 -43.13 13.88
N ALA A 47 -11.31 -43.16 13.02
CA ALA A 47 -11.53 -42.09 12.04
C ALA A 47 -11.72 -40.71 12.72
N GLN A 48 -12.38 -40.68 13.87
CA GLN A 48 -12.58 -39.47 14.68
C GLN A 48 -11.26 -38.98 15.30
N GLN A 49 -10.44 -39.88 15.84
CA GLN A 49 -9.10 -39.54 16.33
C GLN A 49 -8.19 -39.05 15.20
N ARG A 50 -8.21 -39.70 14.03
CA ARG A 50 -7.49 -39.23 12.84
C ARG A 50 -7.97 -37.87 12.35
N HIS A 51 -9.25 -37.52 12.54
CA HIS A 51 -9.72 -36.16 12.30
C HIS A 51 -9.19 -35.19 13.37
N ALA A 52 -9.27 -35.54 14.66
CA ALA A 52 -8.75 -34.72 15.76
C ALA A 52 -7.24 -34.44 15.65
N VAL A 53 -6.42 -35.43 15.24
CA VAL A 53 -5.01 -35.23 14.89
C VAL A 53 -4.85 -34.18 13.81
N HIS A 54 -5.66 -34.22 12.74
CA HIS A 54 -5.56 -33.28 11.62
C HIS A 54 -5.88 -31.86 12.08
N VAL A 55 -7.01 -31.67 12.77
CA VAL A 55 -7.49 -30.37 13.26
C VAL A 55 -6.50 -29.79 14.28
N PHE A 56 -5.98 -30.61 15.20
CA PHE A 56 -4.91 -30.20 16.12
C PHE A 56 -3.65 -29.75 15.35
N CYS A 57 -3.18 -30.55 14.40
CA CYS A 57 -1.97 -30.24 13.62
C CYS A 57 -2.12 -28.94 12.82
N GLU A 58 -3.25 -28.71 12.16
CA GLU A 58 -3.54 -27.45 11.46
C GLU A 58 -3.63 -26.25 12.42
N GLY A 59 -4.18 -26.45 13.62
CA GLY A 59 -4.28 -25.44 14.67
C GLY A 59 -2.93 -25.04 15.29
N VAL A 60 -1.93 -25.95 15.32
CA VAL A 60 -0.60 -25.70 15.91
C VAL A 60 0.56 -25.58 14.89
N GLY A 61 0.24 -25.63 13.59
CA GLY A 61 1.21 -25.53 12.50
C GLY A 61 2.12 -26.76 12.34
N LEU A 62 1.62 -27.96 12.63
CA LEU A 62 2.31 -29.24 12.37
C LEU A 62 1.82 -29.87 11.05
N GLN A 63 2.68 -30.66 10.39
CA GLN A 63 2.32 -31.38 9.17
C GLN A 63 2.00 -32.85 9.48
N SER A 64 0.73 -33.25 9.35
CA SER A 64 0.34 -34.67 9.42
C SER A 64 0.30 -35.28 8.02
N THR A 65 1.05 -36.36 7.79
CA THR A 65 1.05 -37.11 6.53
C THR A 65 0.74 -38.58 6.80
N SER A 66 -0.13 -39.17 5.97
CA SER A 66 -0.29 -40.63 5.92
C SER A 66 0.90 -41.24 5.18
N ALA A 67 1.70 -42.07 5.86
CA ALA A 67 2.66 -42.93 5.17
C ALA A 67 1.88 -43.94 4.30
N GLY A 68 2.45 -44.32 3.15
CA GLY A 68 1.75 -45.15 2.17
C GLY A 68 1.61 -46.61 2.61
N ALA A 69 0.41 -47.18 2.43
CA ALA A 69 0.13 -48.62 2.41
C ALA A 69 0.78 -49.46 3.53
N GLY A 70 0.72 -48.99 4.78
CA GLY A 70 1.37 -49.68 5.90
C GLY A 70 1.31 -48.93 7.22
N ASP A 71 0.12 -48.50 7.64
CA ASP A 71 -0.26 -48.37 9.06
C ASP A 71 0.77 -47.71 10.00
N ASP A 72 1.06 -46.43 9.74
CA ASP A 72 1.59 -45.49 10.75
C ASP A 72 1.28 -44.05 10.29
N ARG A 73 0.83 -43.14 11.18
CA ARG A 73 0.60 -41.73 10.81
C ARG A 73 1.73 -40.84 11.29
N GLN A 74 2.51 -40.37 10.34
CA GLN A 74 3.67 -39.52 10.56
C GLN A 74 3.22 -38.06 10.75
N VAL A 75 3.31 -37.55 11.97
CA VAL A 75 3.20 -36.12 12.27
C VAL A 75 4.59 -35.54 12.38
N SER A 76 4.98 -34.75 11.38
CA SER A 76 6.27 -34.07 11.37
C SER A 76 6.12 -32.62 11.76
N CYS A 77 6.98 -32.16 12.67
CA CYS A 77 7.30 -30.75 12.74
C CYS A 77 8.35 -30.46 11.66
N ARG A 78 7.87 -30.32 10.43
CA ARG A 78 8.54 -29.53 9.41
C ARG A 78 7.95 -28.13 9.44
N ASP A 79 8.51 -27.29 10.32
CA ASP A 79 8.53 -25.87 10.02
C ASP A 79 9.14 -25.73 8.62
N VAL A 80 8.35 -25.28 7.64
CA VAL A 80 8.88 -24.86 6.34
C VAL A 80 9.57 -23.52 6.57
N ALA A 81 10.74 -23.58 7.21
CA ALA A 81 11.58 -22.45 7.51
C ALA A 81 11.78 -21.66 6.22
N PHE A 82 11.54 -20.35 6.28
CA PHE A 82 11.37 -19.51 5.11
C PHE A 82 12.59 -19.66 4.18
N ASP A 83 12.36 -20.31 3.03
CA ASP A 83 13.36 -20.48 1.99
C ASP A 83 13.49 -19.13 1.27
N GLY A 84 14.39 -18.30 1.78
CA GLY A 84 14.72 -17.00 1.19
C GLY A 84 15.16 -17.10 -0.27
N ALA A 85 15.67 -18.25 -0.74
CA ALA A 85 16.01 -18.46 -2.14
C ALA A 85 14.78 -18.79 -3.00
N ALA A 86 13.82 -19.60 -2.52
CA ALA A 86 12.54 -19.81 -3.22
C ALA A 86 11.68 -18.55 -3.23
N TRP A 87 11.56 -17.87 -2.09
CA TRP A 87 10.91 -16.57 -1.99
C TRP A 87 11.56 -15.56 -2.93
N ALA A 88 12.89 -15.44 -2.94
CA ALA A 88 13.56 -14.52 -3.87
C ALA A 88 13.30 -14.86 -5.34
N ARG A 89 13.28 -16.15 -5.74
CA ARG A 89 12.97 -16.55 -7.12
C ARG A 89 11.54 -16.15 -7.54
N SER A 90 10.54 -16.43 -6.69
CA SER A 90 9.14 -16.09 -6.98
C SER A 90 8.89 -14.58 -6.94
N THR A 91 9.39 -13.87 -5.93
CA THR A 91 9.28 -12.42 -5.83
C THR A 91 10.03 -11.68 -6.94
N LEU A 92 11.19 -12.18 -7.41
CA LEU A 92 11.88 -11.59 -8.57
C LEU A 92 11.04 -11.69 -9.86
N ARG A 93 10.42 -12.85 -10.12
CA ARG A 93 9.50 -13.02 -11.25
C ARG A 93 8.30 -12.06 -11.14
N ALA A 94 7.67 -11.98 -9.96
CA ALA A 94 6.53 -11.11 -9.76
C ALA A 94 6.88 -9.61 -9.90
N LEU A 95 8.04 -9.18 -9.39
CA LEU A 95 8.56 -7.82 -9.59
C LEU A 95 8.93 -7.49 -11.05
N GLU A 96 9.18 -8.50 -11.88
CA GLU A 96 9.40 -8.34 -13.32
C GLU A 96 8.06 -8.22 -14.07
N ALA A 97 7.05 -9.01 -13.71
CA ALA A 97 5.68 -8.83 -14.19
C ALA A 97 5.10 -7.46 -13.80
N GLU A 98 5.34 -6.98 -12.58
CA GLU A 98 4.92 -5.65 -12.10
C GLU A 98 5.58 -4.51 -12.90
N ARG A 99 6.88 -4.64 -13.19
CA ARG A 99 7.60 -3.71 -14.08
C ARG A 99 6.98 -3.69 -15.46
N ASP A 100 6.66 -4.87 -16.00
CA ASP A 100 6.17 -4.99 -17.38
C ASP A 100 4.71 -4.52 -17.50
N ALA A 101 3.90 -4.67 -16.45
CA ALA A 101 2.60 -4.02 -16.31
C ALA A 101 2.73 -2.48 -16.23
N GLU A 102 3.58 -1.95 -15.34
CA GLU A 102 3.82 -0.48 -15.23
C GLU A 102 4.33 0.11 -16.55
N ALA A 103 5.24 -0.58 -17.24
CA ALA A 103 5.75 -0.17 -18.53
C ALA A 103 4.66 -0.21 -19.61
N SER A 104 3.88 -1.29 -19.68
CA SER A 104 2.85 -1.47 -20.71
C SER A 104 1.72 -0.46 -20.58
N GLU A 105 1.19 -0.23 -19.37
CA GLU A 105 0.17 0.80 -19.10
C GLU A 105 0.63 2.17 -19.60
N LEU A 106 1.88 2.53 -19.28
CA LEU A 106 2.44 3.85 -19.56
C LEU A 106 2.85 4.03 -21.02
N ASP A 107 3.46 3.02 -21.65
CA ASP A 107 3.83 3.07 -23.06
C ASP A 107 2.60 3.01 -23.97
N VAL A 108 1.57 2.22 -23.62
CA VAL A 108 0.27 2.26 -24.34
C VAL A 108 -0.36 3.65 -24.21
N ALA A 109 -0.39 4.24 -23.01
CA ALA A 109 -0.92 5.59 -22.83
C ALA A 109 -0.14 6.64 -23.63
N LEU A 110 1.20 6.59 -23.64
CA LEU A 110 2.07 7.54 -24.36
C LEU A 110 2.10 7.33 -25.90
N GLN A 111 1.63 6.18 -26.40
CA GLN A 111 1.55 5.87 -27.83
C GLN A 111 0.15 6.06 -28.43
N THR A 112 -0.90 5.74 -27.68
CA THR A 112 -2.30 5.75 -28.17
C THR A 112 -3.01 7.08 -27.93
N LEU A 113 -2.65 7.82 -26.87
CA LEU A 113 -3.33 9.06 -26.48
C LEU A 113 -2.58 10.28 -27.01
N THR A 114 -3.31 11.36 -27.27
CA THR A 114 -2.68 12.65 -27.55
C THR A 114 -1.95 13.18 -26.31
N ALA A 115 -1.03 14.13 -26.54
CA ALA A 115 -0.30 14.80 -25.46
C ALA A 115 -1.25 15.50 -24.45
N ASN A 116 -2.41 15.99 -24.91
CA ASN A 116 -3.40 16.67 -24.07
C ASN A 116 -4.16 15.66 -23.19
N GLU A 117 -4.49 14.47 -23.70
CA GLU A 117 -5.11 13.40 -22.92
C GLU A 117 -4.14 12.79 -21.90
N CYS A 118 -2.86 12.63 -22.28
CA CYS A 118 -1.79 12.31 -21.33
C CYS A 118 -1.67 13.36 -20.22
N ALA A 119 -1.89 14.64 -20.52
CA ALA A 119 -1.91 15.70 -19.53
C ALA A 119 -3.17 15.69 -18.66
N ALA A 120 -4.35 15.44 -19.22
CA ALA A 120 -5.59 15.27 -18.46
C ALA A 120 -5.55 14.07 -17.50
N ARG A 121 -4.90 12.98 -17.90
CA ARG A 121 -4.61 11.82 -17.03
C ARG A 121 -3.49 12.10 -16.02
N GLY A 122 -2.74 13.20 -16.16
CA GLY A 122 -1.65 13.62 -15.29
C GLY A 122 -0.32 12.88 -15.51
N ILE A 123 -0.17 12.20 -16.65
CA ILE A 123 1.01 11.41 -17.06
C ILE A 123 2.10 12.32 -17.65
N THR A 124 1.70 13.34 -18.40
CA THR A 124 2.59 14.34 -19.02
C THR A 124 2.28 15.74 -18.51
N VAL A 125 3.31 16.54 -18.22
CA VAL A 125 3.16 17.98 -17.96
C VAL A 125 3.58 18.76 -19.19
N LEU A 126 2.65 19.52 -19.77
CA LEU A 126 2.85 20.32 -20.98
C LEU A 126 3.16 21.79 -20.69
N GLY A 127 3.55 22.51 -21.74
CA GLY A 127 3.66 23.97 -21.72
C GLY A 127 4.78 24.49 -20.82
N LEU A 128 5.88 23.75 -20.67
CA LEU A 128 6.95 24.09 -19.74
C LEU A 128 8.08 24.94 -20.39
N ARG A 129 8.83 25.62 -19.53
CA ARG A 129 10.09 26.31 -19.83
C ARG A 129 11.14 25.93 -18.78
N ALA A 130 12.42 25.88 -19.17
CA ALA A 130 13.51 25.87 -18.21
C ALA A 130 13.67 27.30 -17.65
N ALA A 131 13.55 27.45 -16.33
CA ALA A 131 13.71 28.71 -15.62
C ALA A 131 15.09 28.85 -14.95
N ASP A 132 15.74 27.72 -14.65
CA ASP A 132 17.11 27.63 -14.12
C ASP A 132 17.71 26.26 -14.51
N VAL A 133 19.03 26.23 -14.74
CA VAL A 133 19.80 25.03 -15.11
C VAL A 133 21.10 25.03 -14.31
N ASP A 134 21.12 24.27 -13.23
CA ASP A 134 22.25 24.22 -12.28
C ASP A 134 23.07 22.95 -12.50
N VAL A 135 24.15 23.11 -13.26
CA VAL A 135 25.13 22.05 -13.60
C VAL A 135 25.92 21.58 -12.37
N GLY A 136 25.98 22.39 -11.30
CA GLY A 136 26.64 22.04 -10.04
C GLY A 136 25.72 21.33 -9.03
N GLY A 137 24.59 20.79 -9.47
CA GLY A 137 23.50 20.32 -8.61
C GLY A 137 23.81 19.05 -7.77
N PRO A 138 22.88 18.68 -6.85
CA PRO A 138 23.11 17.66 -5.82
C PRO A 138 23.54 16.28 -6.34
N GLY A 139 24.70 15.81 -5.87
CA GLY A 139 25.36 14.61 -6.38
C GLY A 139 26.05 14.81 -7.74
N GLY A 140 26.55 16.02 -8.04
CA GLY A 140 27.23 16.32 -9.30
C GLY A 140 26.36 16.13 -10.54
N ARG A 141 25.06 16.40 -10.40
CA ARG A 141 24.01 16.19 -11.41
C ARG A 141 23.40 17.52 -11.82
N THR A 142 23.06 17.66 -13.10
CA THR A 142 22.40 18.87 -13.59
C THR A 142 20.97 18.92 -13.05
N ARG A 143 20.60 20.02 -12.38
CA ARG A 143 19.20 20.30 -11.99
C ARG A 143 18.54 21.17 -13.06
N LEU A 144 17.52 20.62 -13.71
CA LEU A 144 16.62 21.35 -14.60
C LEU A 144 15.43 21.85 -13.77
N ARG A 145 15.34 23.15 -13.55
CA ARG A 145 14.20 23.78 -12.89
C ARG A 145 13.19 24.22 -13.94
N LEU A 146 12.06 23.53 -13.99
CA LEU A 146 11.02 23.68 -14.99
C LEU A 146 9.84 24.48 -14.40
N ALA A 147 9.31 25.43 -15.15
CA ALA A 147 8.16 26.27 -14.80
C ALA A 147 7.11 26.20 -15.92
N HIS A 148 5.85 26.56 -15.63
CA HIS A 148 4.91 26.81 -16.72
C HIS A 148 5.37 28.00 -17.59
N ALA A 149 5.26 27.88 -18.91
CA ALA A 149 5.80 28.84 -19.88
C ALA A 149 5.23 30.25 -19.70
N ASN A 150 3.98 30.34 -19.24
CA ASN A 150 3.26 31.60 -19.00
C ASN A 150 3.40 32.12 -17.56
N GLY A 151 4.15 31.44 -16.68
CA GLY A 151 4.25 31.82 -15.26
C GLY A 151 3.01 31.52 -14.41
N LEU A 152 2.14 30.63 -14.89
CA LEU A 152 0.98 30.11 -14.14
C LEU A 152 1.41 28.96 -13.22
N MET A 153 0.49 28.51 -12.37
CA MET A 153 0.60 27.22 -11.69
C MET A 153 0.72 26.07 -12.71
N LEU A 154 1.30 24.96 -12.29
CA LEU A 154 1.42 23.75 -13.12
C LEU A 154 0.04 23.12 -13.37
N PRO A 155 -0.20 22.55 -14.57
CA PRO A 155 -1.34 21.66 -14.79
C PRO A 155 -1.38 20.51 -13.77
N ALA A 156 -2.57 20.00 -13.45
CA ALA A 156 -2.71 18.87 -12.52
C ALA A 156 -1.96 17.63 -13.05
N HIS A 157 -1.18 16.97 -12.18
CA HIS A 157 -0.29 15.88 -12.58
C HIS A 157 -0.08 14.84 -11.48
N ARG A 158 0.34 13.62 -11.88
CA ARG A 158 0.69 12.51 -10.97
C ARG A 158 2.20 12.45 -10.65
N LEU A 159 3.03 13.28 -11.29
CA LEU A 159 4.48 13.32 -11.04
C LEU A 159 4.77 13.72 -9.59
N GLY A 160 5.46 12.85 -8.87
CA GLY A 160 5.84 13.06 -7.49
C GLY A 160 7.36 13.13 -7.31
N VAL A 161 7.79 13.43 -6.08
CA VAL A 161 9.20 13.34 -5.71
C VAL A 161 9.68 11.88 -5.83
N ARG A 162 10.70 11.66 -6.67
CA ARG A 162 11.21 10.38 -7.22
C ARG A 162 10.43 9.74 -8.39
N SER A 163 9.50 10.42 -9.04
CA SER A 163 9.08 9.98 -10.38
C SER A 163 10.28 10.01 -11.33
N GLU A 164 10.53 8.90 -12.02
CA GLU A 164 11.40 8.90 -13.20
C GLU A 164 10.64 9.56 -14.35
N VAL A 165 11.35 10.35 -15.16
CA VAL A 165 10.75 11.21 -16.19
C VAL A 165 11.63 11.35 -17.41
N THR A 166 11.00 11.65 -18.54
CA THR A 166 11.65 12.14 -19.75
C THR A 166 11.29 13.62 -19.95
N VAL A 167 12.26 14.51 -19.81
CA VAL A 167 12.12 15.90 -20.27
C VAL A 167 12.33 15.90 -21.78
N ARG A 168 11.31 16.30 -22.55
CA ARG A 168 11.41 16.43 -24.02
C ARG A 168 11.38 17.89 -24.45
N GLY A 169 12.25 18.20 -25.40
CA GLY A 169 12.36 19.50 -26.05
C GLY A 169 11.76 19.52 -27.45
N LYS A 170 12.10 20.57 -28.21
CA LYS A 170 11.79 20.64 -29.64
C LYS A 170 12.66 19.66 -30.43
N HIS A 171 12.25 19.36 -31.66
CA HIS A 171 12.97 18.48 -32.60
C HIS A 171 13.30 17.07 -32.06
N GLY A 172 12.54 16.58 -31.09
CA GLY A 172 12.69 15.22 -30.55
C GLY A 172 13.80 15.04 -29.50
N ALA A 173 14.54 16.09 -29.16
CA ALA A 173 15.55 16.03 -28.10
C ALA A 173 14.93 15.60 -26.76
N ARG A 174 15.60 14.70 -26.05
CA ARG A 174 15.13 14.12 -24.78
C ARG A 174 16.25 13.95 -23.77
N VAL A 175 15.94 14.20 -22.50
CA VAL A 175 16.82 13.97 -21.34
C VAL A 175 16.03 13.19 -20.29
N GLU A 176 16.59 12.07 -19.87
CA GLU A 176 16.04 11.25 -18.79
C GLU A 176 16.48 11.80 -17.43
N GLY A 177 15.62 11.72 -16.41
CA GLY A 177 15.93 12.23 -15.08
C GLY A 177 14.95 11.80 -14.01
N VAL A 178 15.18 12.28 -12.79
CA VAL A 178 14.36 11.97 -11.61
C VAL A 178 13.86 13.28 -11.00
N VAL A 179 12.55 13.37 -10.77
CA VAL A 179 11.94 14.52 -10.08
C VAL A 179 12.45 14.60 -8.65
N SER A 180 13.16 15.67 -8.32
CA SER A 180 13.73 15.92 -6.99
C SER A 180 12.85 16.78 -6.10
N ARG A 181 12.10 17.71 -6.70
CA ARG A 181 11.12 18.57 -6.01
C ARG A 181 9.95 18.86 -6.95
N VAL A 182 8.75 18.90 -6.37
CA VAL A 182 7.54 19.45 -6.99
C VAL A 182 7.04 20.58 -6.08
N THR A 183 6.56 21.66 -6.68
CA THR A 183 5.77 22.73 -6.05
C THR A 183 4.53 23.00 -6.91
N GLN A 184 3.70 23.98 -6.53
CA GLN A 184 2.49 24.31 -7.30
C GLN A 184 2.80 24.98 -8.67
N ASP A 185 4.02 25.48 -8.84
CA ASP A 185 4.49 26.32 -9.94
C ASP A 185 5.75 25.77 -10.64
N MET A 186 6.55 24.94 -9.97
CA MET A 186 7.86 24.46 -10.45
C MET A 186 8.08 22.95 -10.26
N ILE A 187 8.85 22.34 -11.15
CA ILE A 187 9.38 20.97 -11.04
C ILE A 187 10.91 21.02 -11.17
N ASP A 188 11.65 20.55 -10.16
CA ASP A 188 13.12 20.39 -10.25
C ASP A 188 13.46 18.93 -10.62
N VAL A 189 13.93 18.70 -11.85
CA VAL A 189 14.39 17.37 -12.32
C VAL A 189 15.92 17.29 -12.22
N LEU A 190 16.44 16.22 -11.60
CA LEU A 190 17.88 15.92 -11.60
C LEU A 190 18.21 14.92 -12.71
N THR A 191 19.27 15.19 -13.47
CA THR A 191 19.76 14.31 -14.54
C THR A 191 21.28 14.09 -14.46
N ASP A 192 21.70 12.89 -14.82
CA ASP A 192 23.10 12.52 -15.06
C ASP A 192 23.52 12.72 -16.53
N ALA A 193 22.62 13.25 -17.39
CA ALA A 193 22.93 13.64 -18.76
C ALA A 193 24.02 14.72 -18.83
N ASP A 194 24.72 14.76 -19.96
CA ASP A 194 25.72 15.80 -20.24
C ASP A 194 25.09 17.10 -20.76
N ASP A 195 25.90 18.15 -20.76
CA ASP A 195 25.43 19.51 -21.06
C ASP A 195 25.03 19.68 -22.53
N GLU A 196 25.49 18.79 -23.42
CA GLU A 196 25.10 18.77 -24.84
C GLU A 196 23.67 18.23 -24.99
N ALA A 197 23.34 17.12 -24.33
CA ALA A 197 21.98 16.60 -24.29
C ALA A 197 21.00 17.57 -23.57
N VAL A 198 21.44 18.21 -22.48
CA VAL A 198 20.65 19.23 -21.76
C VAL A 198 20.43 20.47 -22.62
N ALA A 199 21.44 20.98 -23.31
CA ALA A 199 21.29 22.13 -24.20
C ALA A 199 20.38 21.82 -25.40
N ALA A 200 20.45 20.60 -25.96
CA ALA A 200 19.62 20.17 -27.08
C ALA A 200 18.11 20.13 -26.76
N VAL A 201 17.72 19.87 -25.51
CA VAL A 201 16.32 19.97 -25.06
C VAL A 201 15.81 21.42 -25.11
N GLY A 202 16.69 22.40 -24.90
CA GLY A 202 16.38 23.82 -25.02
C GLY A 202 15.57 24.40 -23.85
N VAL A 203 15.10 25.64 -24.02
CA VAL A 203 14.60 26.47 -22.90
C VAL A 203 13.07 26.66 -22.89
N LYS A 204 12.37 26.51 -24.03
CA LYS A 204 10.93 26.82 -24.15
C LYS A 204 10.18 25.78 -24.99
N GLY A 205 8.94 25.48 -24.59
CA GLY A 205 8.10 24.49 -25.26
C GLY A 205 8.47 23.06 -24.85
N LEU A 206 8.84 22.90 -23.58
CA LEU A 206 9.22 21.63 -22.98
C LEU A 206 7.98 20.86 -22.54
N ARG A 207 8.10 19.54 -22.47
CA ARG A 207 7.17 18.68 -21.72
C ARG A 207 7.93 17.68 -20.86
N VAL A 208 7.27 17.19 -19.82
CA VAL A 208 7.81 16.13 -18.95
C VAL A 208 6.85 14.95 -19.00
N ASP A 209 7.29 13.83 -19.57
CA ASP A 209 6.54 12.57 -19.59
C ASP A 209 7.01 11.69 -18.42
N ALA A 210 6.12 10.96 -17.76
CA ALA A 210 6.47 9.95 -16.75
C ALA A 210 7.29 8.78 -17.33
N ARG A 211 7.90 7.96 -16.46
CA ARG A 211 8.55 6.67 -16.76
C ARG A 211 8.35 5.64 -15.62
N PRO A 212 8.49 4.33 -15.90
CA PRO A 212 8.51 3.29 -14.87
C PRO A 212 9.71 3.44 -13.93
N ASN A 213 9.60 3.01 -12.66
CA ASN A 213 10.60 3.30 -11.62
C ASN A 213 11.75 2.25 -11.57
N ALA A 214 12.56 2.22 -12.63
CA ALA A 214 13.69 1.29 -12.78
C ALA A 214 14.68 1.30 -11.59
N ALA A 215 14.94 2.47 -10.99
CA ALA A 215 15.80 2.61 -9.83
C ALA A 215 15.26 1.88 -8.58
N THR A 216 13.93 1.90 -8.36
CA THR A 216 13.30 1.18 -7.24
C THR A 216 13.35 -0.32 -7.45
N LEU A 217 13.03 -0.83 -8.65
CA LEU A 217 13.19 -2.25 -8.99
C LEU A 217 14.64 -2.72 -8.78
N GLY A 218 15.62 -1.91 -9.20
CA GLY A 218 17.03 -2.19 -8.97
C GLY A 218 17.40 -2.34 -7.48
N CYS A 219 16.70 -1.63 -6.58
CA CYS A 219 16.88 -1.77 -5.13
C CYS A 219 16.21 -3.03 -4.59
N LEU A 220 14.98 -3.35 -5.03
CA LEU A 220 14.25 -4.55 -4.63
C LEU A 220 14.97 -5.82 -5.08
N ARG A 221 15.49 -5.86 -6.32
CA ARG A 221 16.33 -6.96 -6.83
C ARG A 221 17.54 -7.25 -5.94
N ARG A 222 18.21 -6.21 -5.40
CA ARG A 222 19.33 -6.37 -4.45
C ARG A 222 18.87 -6.91 -3.08
N ALA A 223 17.67 -6.54 -2.62
CA ALA A 223 17.09 -7.11 -1.41
C ALA A 223 16.79 -8.61 -1.60
N CYS A 224 16.13 -8.99 -2.69
CA CYS A 224 15.87 -10.40 -3.02
C CYS A 224 17.17 -11.22 -3.11
N ALA A 225 18.21 -10.69 -3.76
CA ALA A 225 19.52 -11.35 -3.84
C ALA A 225 20.21 -11.52 -2.47
N ALA A 226 20.03 -10.57 -1.55
CA ALA A 226 20.55 -10.67 -0.18
C ALA A 226 19.75 -11.65 0.69
N VAL A 227 18.43 -11.73 0.51
CA VAL A 227 17.56 -12.71 1.20
C VAL A 227 17.79 -14.13 0.68
N ALA A 228 18.09 -14.29 -0.62
CA ALA A 228 18.41 -15.58 -1.23
C ALA A 228 19.65 -16.27 -0.64
N THR A 229 20.58 -15.49 -0.07
CA THR A 229 21.80 -15.99 0.59
C THR A 229 21.78 -15.81 2.11
N LEU A 230 20.65 -15.37 2.68
CA LEU A 230 20.58 -14.99 4.09
C LEU A 230 20.65 -16.21 5.02
N THR A 231 21.65 -16.19 5.88
CA THR A 231 21.81 -17.12 7.00
C THR A 231 21.29 -16.46 8.30
N ALA A 232 21.15 -17.25 9.35
CA ALA A 232 20.67 -16.77 10.66
C ALA A 232 21.81 -16.11 11.48
N GLU A 233 22.48 -15.10 10.92
CA GLU A 233 23.67 -14.46 11.54
C GLU A 233 23.36 -13.71 12.84
N ASN A 234 22.10 -13.28 13.04
CA ASN A 234 21.63 -12.63 14.27
C ASN A 234 20.18 -13.05 14.61
N GLU A 235 19.72 -12.71 15.83
CA GLU A 235 18.39 -13.08 16.32
C GLU A 235 17.24 -12.55 15.44
N LEU A 236 17.40 -11.37 14.81
CA LEU A 236 16.42 -10.78 13.91
C LEU A 236 16.27 -11.61 12.63
N CYS A 237 17.38 -11.92 11.94
CA CYS A 237 17.37 -12.78 10.76
C CYS A 237 16.85 -14.18 11.10
N ALA A 238 17.22 -14.74 12.25
CA ALA A 238 16.70 -16.03 12.71
C ALA A 238 15.16 -16.00 12.83
N GLN A 239 14.57 -14.97 13.44
CA GLN A 239 13.10 -14.84 13.57
C GLN A 239 12.39 -14.52 12.23
N LEU A 240 12.97 -13.68 11.36
CA LEU A 240 12.41 -13.36 10.04
C LEU A 240 12.41 -14.56 9.08
N LEU A 241 13.44 -15.40 9.16
CA LEU A 241 13.55 -16.69 8.45
C LEU A 241 12.70 -17.81 9.10
N GLY A 242 12.01 -17.53 10.20
CA GLY A 242 11.26 -18.52 10.98
C GLY A 242 12.12 -19.51 11.78
N ARG A 243 13.44 -19.43 11.73
CA ARG A 243 14.40 -20.36 12.35
C ARG A 243 14.58 -20.18 13.87
N ALA A 244 13.97 -19.15 14.45
CA ALA A 244 13.89 -18.95 15.90
C ALA A 244 12.49 -18.48 16.32
N PRO A 245 12.01 -18.87 17.52
CA PRO A 245 10.76 -18.37 18.06
C PRO A 245 10.87 -16.90 18.50
N PRO A 246 9.75 -16.14 18.56
CA PRO A 246 9.75 -14.78 19.10
C PRO A 246 10.14 -14.72 20.58
N ALA A 247 11.21 -13.99 20.87
CA ALA A 247 11.75 -13.81 22.21
C ALA A 247 10.88 -12.85 23.04
N THR A 248 10.21 -13.38 24.07
CA THR A 248 9.44 -12.58 25.03
C THR A 248 10.39 -11.91 26.01
N ARG A 249 10.72 -10.65 25.77
CA ARG A 249 11.48 -9.81 26.71
C ARG A 249 10.51 -8.81 27.34
N LEU A 250 10.48 -8.76 28.67
CA LEU A 250 9.84 -7.70 29.45
C LEU A 250 10.96 -6.88 30.12
N GLY A 251 10.87 -5.55 30.04
CA GLY A 251 11.85 -4.63 30.60
C GLY A 251 11.28 -3.86 31.79
N ASP A 252 12.16 -3.15 32.50
CA ASP A 252 11.77 -2.24 33.57
C ASP A 252 10.79 -1.16 33.09
N GLU A 253 9.94 -0.65 34.00
CA GLU A 253 8.98 0.41 33.68
C GLU A 253 9.72 1.65 33.16
N PRO A 254 9.53 2.03 31.88
CA PRO A 254 10.26 3.14 31.31
C PRO A 254 9.74 4.44 31.88
N ARG A 255 10.65 5.37 32.19
CA ARG A 255 10.25 6.73 32.56
C ARG A 255 9.61 7.39 31.32
N TRP A 256 8.29 7.40 31.24
CA TRP A 256 7.50 7.98 30.14
C TRP A 256 7.95 9.38 29.71
N LEU A 257 8.00 9.66 28.41
CA LEU A 257 8.13 11.02 27.84
C LEU A 257 6.73 11.61 27.65
N ASN A 258 5.83 10.88 26.97
CA ASN A 258 4.42 11.18 26.91
C ASN A 258 3.66 10.47 28.05
N ALA A 259 3.11 11.26 28.99
CA ALA A 259 2.30 10.74 30.10
C ALA A 259 0.85 10.36 29.69
N ALA A 260 0.40 10.78 28.50
CA ALA A 260 -0.96 10.59 28.01
C ALA A 260 -1.14 9.34 27.11
N LEU A 261 -0.15 8.45 27.06
CA LEU A 261 -0.29 7.14 26.40
C LEU A 261 -1.26 6.24 27.19
N ASP A 262 -2.13 5.49 26.51
CA ASP A 262 -3.00 4.47 27.13
C ASP A 262 -2.25 3.16 27.46
N ALA A 263 -2.96 2.18 28.03
CA ALA A 263 -2.41 0.90 28.43
C ALA A 263 -1.81 0.10 27.26
N SER A 264 -2.46 0.09 26.09
CA SER A 264 -2.02 -0.65 24.90
C SER A 264 -0.75 -0.03 24.29
N GLN A 265 -0.72 1.30 24.20
CA GLN A 265 0.45 2.06 23.77
C GLN A 265 1.62 1.89 24.75
N ARG A 266 1.37 1.85 26.07
CA ARG A 266 2.41 1.58 27.07
C ARG A 266 2.97 0.16 26.99
N ASP A 267 2.14 -0.86 26.78
CA ASP A 267 2.64 -2.24 26.58
C ASP A 267 3.52 -2.34 25.32
N ALA A 268 3.07 -1.76 24.21
CA ALA A 268 3.87 -1.67 22.98
C ALA A 268 5.24 -0.99 23.22
N VAL A 269 5.28 0.10 23.99
CA VAL A 269 6.55 0.78 24.36
C VAL A 269 7.41 -0.07 25.30
N ARG A 270 6.84 -0.72 26.32
CA ARG A 270 7.57 -1.60 27.26
C ARG A 270 8.25 -2.74 26.51
N ARG A 271 7.48 -3.48 25.69
CA ARG A 271 8.00 -4.56 24.86
C ARG A 271 9.04 -4.05 23.86
N ALA A 272 8.83 -2.89 23.24
CA ALA A 272 9.82 -2.29 22.33
C ALA A 272 11.15 -1.90 23.02
N LEU A 273 11.11 -1.50 24.29
CA LEU A 273 12.30 -1.10 25.07
C LEU A 273 12.99 -2.29 25.76
N ALA A 274 12.29 -3.41 25.95
CA ALA A 274 12.87 -4.69 26.38
C ALA A 274 13.79 -5.34 25.32
N ALA A 275 14.03 -4.67 24.19
CA ALA A 275 14.89 -5.10 23.09
C ALA A 275 14.64 -6.53 22.55
N PRO A 276 13.39 -6.91 22.20
CA PRO A 276 13.14 -8.09 21.39
C PRO A 276 13.79 -7.92 20.01
N PRO A 277 14.21 -9.02 19.34
CA PRO A 277 14.78 -8.97 18.00
C PRO A 277 13.78 -8.47 16.96
N LEU A 278 12.50 -8.84 17.08
CA LEU A 278 11.43 -8.42 16.20
C LEU A 278 10.15 -8.18 17.02
N LEU A 279 9.49 -7.04 16.78
CA LEU A 279 8.19 -6.69 17.34
C LEU A 279 7.27 -6.16 16.22
N LEU A 280 5.99 -6.55 16.25
CA LEU A 280 4.94 -6.01 15.41
C LEU A 280 4.02 -5.12 16.25
N ILE A 281 3.80 -3.87 15.83
CA ILE A 281 2.79 -2.98 16.41
C ILE A 281 1.64 -2.89 15.42
N HIS A 282 0.56 -3.63 15.69
CA HIS A 282 -0.68 -3.54 14.94
C HIS A 282 -1.44 -2.31 15.45
N GLY A 283 -1.50 -1.27 14.61
CA GLY A 283 -2.11 0.02 14.96
C GLY A 283 -3.29 0.37 14.05
N PRO A 284 -4.51 -0.07 14.42
CA PRO A 284 -5.77 0.29 13.74
C PRO A 284 -6.02 1.80 13.57
N PRO A 285 -7.03 2.22 12.77
CA PRO A 285 -7.39 3.62 12.58
C PRO A 285 -7.55 4.39 13.89
N GLY A 286 -6.97 5.59 13.98
CA GLY A 286 -7.08 6.45 15.15
C GLY A 286 -6.28 6.04 16.40
N THR A 287 -5.66 4.85 16.46
CA THR A 287 -5.02 4.28 17.67
C THR A 287 -3.69 4.91 18.12
N GLY A 288 -3.23 5.97 17.45
CA GLY A 288 -1.99 6.65 17.83
C GLY A 288 -0.70 5.89 17.50
N LYS A 289 -0.72 4.90 16.58
CA LYS A 289 0.46 4.17 16.05
C LYS A 289 1.74 5.01 15.95
N THR A 290 1.72 6.11 15.20
CA THR A 290 2.89 7.00 15.03
C THR A 290 3.30 7.70 16.35
N THR A 291 2.35 8.00 17.25
CA THR A 291 2.66 8.54 18.60
C THR A 291 3.41 7.52 19.45
N THR A 292 3.00 6.24 19.38
CA THR A 292 3.69 5.11 20.01
C THR A 292 5.12 4.94 19.48
N LEU A 293 5.29 5.02 18.15
CA LEU A 293 6.62 5.00 17.52
C LEU A 293 7.50 6.18 17.96
N VAL A 294 6.93 7.39 18.09
CA VAL A 294 7.68 8.58 18.54
C VAL A 294 8.22 8.39 19.96
N GLU A 295 7.44 7.84 20.89
CA GLU A 295 7.91 7.48 22.24
C GLU A 295 9.09 6.49 22.15
N ILE A 296 8.91 5.39 21.41
CA ILE A 296 9.93 4.33 21.23
C ILE A 296 11.24 4.90 20.67
N VAL A 297 11.17 5.65 19.57
CA VAL A 297 12.34 6.26 18.91
C VAL A 297 13.04 7.25 19.83
N CYS A 298 12.28 8.09 20.56
CA CYS A 298 12.85 9.07 21.48
C CYS A 298 13.47 8.42 22.72
N GLN A 299 12.92 7.31 23.22
CA GLN A 299 13.49 6.54 24.33
C GLN A 299 14.74 5.77 23.89
N ALA A 300 14.72 5.09 22.74
CA ALA A 300 15.89 4.43 22.16
C ALA A 300 17.04 5.44 21.91
N ALA A 301 16.75 6.59 21.29
CA ALA A 301 17.71 7.67 21.12
C ALA A 301 18.19 8.25 22.47
N SER A 302 17.37 8.19 23.53
CA SER A 302 17.79 8.59 24.89
C SER A 302 18.72 7.56 25.56
N LEU A 303 18.63 6.27 25.21
CA LEU A 303 19.40 5.17 25.81
C LEU A 303 20.81 4.96 25.21
N GLY A 304 21.12 5.61 24.08
CA GLY A 304 22.43 5.44 23.40
C GLY A 304 22.33 4.86 21.99
N GLN A 305 21.20 4.21 21.67
CA GLN A 305 20.96 3.51 20.40
C GLN A 305 20.92 4.47 19.20
N ARG A 306 21.46 4.02 18.07
CA ARG A 306 21.22 4.56 16.73
C ARG A 306 19.98 3.91 16.14
N VAL A 307 19.11 4.71 15.53
CA VAL A 307 17.81 4.27 15.03
C VAL A 307 17.65 4.62 13.56
N LEU A 308 17.27 3.64 12.74
CA LEU A 308 16.86 3.84 11.35
C LEU A 308 15.33 3.80 11.27
N CYS A 309 14.72 4.95 11.00
CA CYS A 309 13.27 5.10 10.83
C CYS A 309 12.91 5.07 9.34
N CYS A 310 12.08 4.11 8.95
CA CYS A 310 11.70 3.83 7.59
C CYS A 310 10.18 3.70 7.39
N GLY A 311 9.78 3.62 6.13
CA GLY A 311 8.41 3.42 5.69
C GLY A 311 8.31 3.39 4.17
N ALA A 312 7.16 2.95 3.64
CA ALA A 312 6.94 2.83 2.20
C ALA A 312 6.97 4.19 1.49
N SER A 313 6.18 5.16 1.97
CA SER A 313 6.01 6.48 1.35
C SER A 313 6.91 7.55 1.97
N ASN A 314 7.18 8.63 1.22
CA ASN A 314 7.85 9.80 1.79
C ASN A 314 7.02 10.46 2.91
N GLN A 315 5.68 10.35 2.85
CA GLN A 315 4.78 11.03 3.78
C GLN A 315 4.79 10.40 5.18
N SER A 316 4.84 9.07 5.31
CA SER A 316 4.96 8.43 6.64
C SER A 316 6.30 8.75 7.30
N VAL A 317 7.38 8.71 6.53
CA VAL A 317 8.73 9.08 7.00
C VAL A 317 8.79 10.55 7.44
N ASP A 318 8.20 11.47 6.68
CA ASP A 318 8.16 12.90 7.01
C ASP A 318 7.26 13.19 8.24
N ASN A 319 6.11 12.52 8.36
CA ASN A 319 5.23 12.60 9.53
C ASN A 319 5.95 12.15 10.82
N LEU A 320 6.68 11.04 10.76
CA LEU A 320 7.40 10.48 11.91
C LEU A 320 8.59 11.36 12.31
N LEU A 321 9.34 11.87 11.32
CA LEU A 321 10.43 12.84 11.53
C LEU A 321 9.96 14.10 12.26
N GLU A 322 8.85 14.69 11.80
CA GLU A 322 8.31 15.94 12.35
C GLU A 322 7.95 15.78 13.84
N ARG A 323 7.20 14.72 14.19
CA ARG A 323 6.83 14.43 15.58
C ARG A 323 8.03 14.05 16.48
N VAL A 324 9.04 13.34 15.95
CA VAL A 324 10.28 13.06 16.70
C VAL A 324 11.07 14.36 16.94
N ALA A 325 11.15 15.24 15.95
CA ALA A 325 11.82 16.53 16.07
C ALA A 325 11.17 17.42 17.14
N ASP A 326 9.84 17.54 17.14
CA ASP A 326 9.10 18.29 18.18
C ASP A 326 9.46 17.81 19.60
N VAL A 327 9.54 16.50 19.81
CA VAL A 327 9.89 15.92 21.13
C VAL A 327 11.35 16.20 21.49
N VAL A 328 12.33 15.92 20.61
CA VAL A 328 13.76 16.06 20.96
C VAL A 328 14.25 17.51 20.99
N GLU A 329 13.64 18.41 20.22
CA GLU A 329 13.95 19.84 20.30
C GLU A 329 13.32 20.53 21.52
N SER A 330 12.29 19.91 22.14
CA SER A 330 11.53 20.47 23.25
C SER A 330 12.38 20.86 24.47
N LYS A 331 11.96 21.93 25.16
CA LYS A 331 12.55 22.36 26.44
C LYS A 331 12.47 21.28 27.52
N ALA A 332 11.44 20.43 27.48
CA ALA A 332 11.25 19.33 28.42
C ALA A 332 12.29 18.21 28.21
N TRP A 333 12.47 17.74 26.97
CA TRP A 333 13.49 16.73 26.63
C TRP A 333 14.91 17.24 26.94
N ARG A 334 15.22 18.49 26.56
CA ARG A 334 16.53 19.11 26.83
C ARG A 334 16.79 19.31 28.33
N LYS A 335 15.76 19.51 29.16
CA LYS A 335 15.89 19.50 30.63
C LYS A 335 16.13 18.09 31.18
N ARG A 336 15.46 17.06 30.62
CA ARG A 336 15.55 15.65 31.04
C ARG A 336 16.91 15.03 30.73
N GLN A 337 17.48 15.30 29.56
CA GLN A 337 18.82 14.87 29.17
C GLN A 337 19.94 15.64 29.90
N GLY A 338 19.60 16.81 30.46
CA GLY A 338 20.50 17.64 31.26
C GLY A 338 21.40 18.54 30.41
N ARG A 339 21.82 19.69 30.97
CA ARG A 339 22.53 20.76 30.23
C ARG A 339 23.88 20.36 29.59
N LYS A 340 24.38 19.14 29.81
CA LYS A 340 25.64 18.61 29.25
C LYS A 340 25.45 17.58 28.13
N SER A 341 24.23 17.11 27.86
CA SER A 341 23.96 16.20 26.74
C SER A 341 24.17 16.92 25.41
N ARG A 342 24.84 16.27 24.45
CA ARG A 342 24.72 16.68 23.04
C ARG A 342 23.27 16.50 22.58
N PRO A 343 22.72 17.38 21.73
CA PRO A 343 21.40 17.16 21.13
C PRO A 343 21.41 15.89 20.29
N VAL A 344 20.28 15.18 20.25
CA VAL A 344 20.10 14.05 19.32
C VAL A 344 20.11 14.61 17.90
N GLN A 345 21.04 14.12 17.08
CA GLN A 345 21.09 14.48 15.66
C GLN A 345 20.08 13.66 14.87
N LEU A 346 19.31 14.36 14.03
CA LEU A 346 18.39 13.80 13.06
C LEU A 346 18.94 14.03 11.64
N LEU A 347 18.61 13.14 10.70
CA LEU A 347 18.92 13.26 9.27
C LEU A 347 17.83 12.59 8.44
N ARG A 348 17.31 13.30 7.43
CA ARG A 348 16.34 12.77 6.45
C ARG A 348 17.03 12.54 5.11
N LEU A 349 17.23 11.28 4.76
CA LEU A 349 17.84 10.84 3.51
C LEU A 349 16.84 10.81 2.36
N GLY A 350 17.27 11.35 1.21
CA GLY A 350 16.41 11.59 0.06
C GLY A 350 15.60 12.87 0.19
N HIS A 351 14.94 13.26 -0.89
CA HIS A 351 14.13 14.47 -0.95
C HIS A 351 12.80 14.28 -0.17
N PRO A 352 12.40 15.23 0.69
CA PRO A 352 11.09 15.22 1.35
C PRO A 352 9.90 15.34 0.40
N ALA A 353 8.74 14.86 0.83
CA ALA A 353 7.45 15.25 0.26
C ALA A 353 6.85 16.45 1.01
N ARG A 354 7.07 16.55 2.33
CA ARG A 354 6.67 17.72 3.13
C ARG A 354 7.72 18.83 3.03
N LEU A 355 7.29 20.02 2.62
CA LEU A 355 8.11 21.23 2.61
C LEU A 355 8.06 22.00 3.96
N SER A 356 7.80 21.32 5.08
CA SER A 356 7.75 21.99 6.39
C SER A 356 9.14 22.46 6.83
N PRO A 357 9.25 23.58 7.59
CA PRO A 357 10.55 24.06 8.05
C PRO A 357 11.32 23.08 8.95
N ILE A 358 10.61 22.16 9.62
CA ILE A 358 11.20 21.11 10.46
C ILE A 358 11.82 20.01 9.58
N VAL A 359 11.03 19.48 8.64
CA VAL A 359 11.48 18.43 7.71
C VAL A 359 12.63 18.92 6.83
N LEU A 360 12.55 20.16 6.31
CA LEU A 360 13.61 20.76 5.49
C LEU A 360 14.89 21.07 6.26
N ARG A 361 14.83 21.35 7.57
CA ARG A 361 16.02 21.54 8.41
C ARG A 361 16.83 20.26 8.56
N HIS A 362 16.14 19.13 8.71
CA HIS A 362 16.74 17.82 8.91
C HIS A 362 17.02 17.07 7.59
N ALA A 363 16.55 17.59 6.45
CA ALA A 363 16.82 17.07 5.11
C ALA A 363 18.32 17.03 4.77
N VAL A 364 18.74 15.97 4.08
CA VAL A 364 20.14 15.69 3.74
C VAL A 364 20.83 16.85 3.02
N GLU A 365 20.15 17.54 2.11
CA GLU A 365 20.71 18.70 1.38
C GLU A 365 21.05 19.87 2.32
N ARG A 366 20.22 20.12 3.34
CA ARG A 366 20.49 21.17 4.34
C ARG A 366 21.60 20.72 5.29
N ARG A 367 21.48 19.50 5.82
CA ARG A 367 22.44 18.93 6.78
C ARG A 367 23.85 18.74 6.18
N LEU A 368 23.97 18.58 4.85
CA LEU A 368 25.26 18.58 4.14
C LEU A 368 25.87 19.98 4.01
N ARG A 369 25.08 21.03 3.77
CA ARG A 369 25.59 22.43 3.76
C ARG A 369 26.00 22.91 5.15
N ASP A 370 25.38 22.37 6.19
CA ASP A 370 25.66 22.64 7.61
C ASP A 370 26.74 21.70 8.22
N ALA A 371 27.58 21.06 7.40
CA ALA A 371 28.58 20.08 7.84
C ALA A 371 30.03 20.56 7.64
N ASP A 372 30.93 20.09 8.50
CA ASP A 372 32.36 20.40 8.43
C ASP A 372 32.98 19.86 7.13
N GLY A 373 33.51 20.74 6.27
CA GLY A 373 33.99 20.40 4.92
C GLY A 373 32.97 20.62 3.78
N ALA A 374 31.82 21.24 4.05
CA ALA A 374 30.84 21.61 3.02
C ALA A 374 31.33 22.71 2.06
N ASP A 375 32.16 23.62 2.56
CA ASP A 375 32.95 24.59 1.80
C ASP A 375 33.74 23.93 0.66
N VAL A 376 34.52 22.89 1.00
CA VAL A 376 35.34 22.11 0.04
C VAL A 376 34.50 21.33 -0.99
N VAL A 377 33.19 21.20 -0.77
CA VAL A 377 32.21 20.65 -1.74
C VAL A 377 31.58 21.76 -2.59
N GLU A 378 31.20 22.90 -2.00
CA GLU A 378 30.64 24.03 -2.73
C GLU A 378 31.68 24.71 -3.64
N ASP A 379 32.96 24.75 -3.26
CA ASP A 379 34.05 25.22 -4.13
C ASP A 379 34.20 24.34 -5.38
N ALA A 380 34.13 23.01 -5.22
CA ALA A 380 34.14 22.09 -6.36
C ALA A 380 32.84 22.20 -7.20
N ARG A 381 31.71 22.63 -6.61
CA ARG A 381 30.48 22.98 -7.36
C ARG A 381 30.60 24.32 -8.10
N ASN A 382 31.31 25.29 -7.53
CA ASN A 382 31.63 26.57 -8.18
C ASN A 382 32.53 26.31 -9.40
N GLU A 383 33.61 25.56 -9.22
CA GLU A 383 34.51 25.11 -10.29
C GLU A 383 33.76 24.35 -11.39
N ALA A 384 32.89 23.40 -11.03
CA ALA A 384 32.07 22.68 -12.00
C ALA A 384 31.14 23.61 -12.81
N ARG A 385 30.55 24.64 -12.17
CA ARG A 385 29.69 25.64 -12.85
C ARG A 385 30.50 26.55 -13.78
N ASP A 386 31.69 26.97 -13.39
CA ASP A 386 32.54 27.85 -14.20
C ASP A 386 33.21 27.12 -15.37
N LEU A 387 33.65 25.87 -15.17
CA LEU A 387 34.09 25.01 -16.26
C LEU A 387 32.95 24.70 -17.24
N ALA A 388 31.72 24.47 -16.76
CA ALA A 388 30.57 24.24 -17.64
C ALA A 388 30.24 25.47 -18.51
N ARG A 389 30.38 26.69 -17.97
CA ARG A 389 30.25 27.93 -18.74
C ARG A 389 31.29 28.04 -19.85
N ARG A 390 32.54 27.60 -19.61
CA ARG A 390 33.62 27.58 -20.62
C ARG A 390 33.48 26.43 -21.64
N ALA A 391 32.93 25.29 -21.21
CA ALA A 391 32.70 24.09 -22.01
C ALA A 391 31.69 24.28 -23.15
N ALA A 392 30.89 25.35 -23.13
CA ALA A 392 30.08 25.78 -24.27
C ALA A 392 30.96 26.07 -25.51
N THR A 393 32.08 26.78 -25.32
CA THR A 393 33.01 27.20 -26.38
C THR A 393 34.23 26.30 -26.55
N ASP A 394 34.68 25.61 -25.50
CA ASP A 394 35.88 24.77 -25.51
C ASP A 394 35.57 23.27 -25.35
N LYS A 395 36.23 22.43 -26.15
CA LYS A 395 36.15 20.96 -26.06
C LYS A 395 37.06 20.36 -24.99
N ALA A 396 38.14 21.03 -24.58
CA ALA A 396 38.98 20.53 -23.49
C ALA A 396 38.22 20.61 -22.15
N ALA A 397 37.68 21.79 -21.81
CA ALA A 397 36.87 22.02 -20.62
C ALA A 397 35.70 21.03 -20.43
N ARG A 398 35.11 20.47 -21.52
CA ARG A 398 34.08 19.42 -21.44
C ARG A 398 34.56 18.15 -20.73
N ARG A 399 35.85 17.79 -20.86
CA ARG A 399 36.45 16.65 -20.16
C ARG A 399 36.62 16.96 -18.68
N ASP A 400 37.03 18.18 -18.36
CA ASP A 400 37.31 18.64 -17.00
C ASP A 400 36.02 18.78 -16.19
N VAL A 401 34.92 19.26 -16.79
CA VAL A 401 33.58 19.23 -16.17
C VAL A 401 33.19 17.82 -15.71
N ARG A 402 33.42 16.78 -16.53
CA ARG A 402 33.11 15.40 -16.15
C ARG A 402 33.99 14.92 -14.98
N ALA A 403 35.26 15.33 -14.92
CA ALA A 403 36.17 15.03 -13.83
C ALA A 403 35.76 15.74 -12.51
N VAL A 404 35.52 17.05 -12.55
CA VAL A 404 35.12 17.83 -11.36
C VAL A 404 33.75 17.38 -10.84
N ARG A 405 32.77 17.06 -11.70
CA ARG A 405 31.49 16.43 -11.26
C ARG A 405 31.71 15.08 -10.55
N ALA A 406 32.69 14.29 -10.97
CA ALA A 406 33.03 13.03 -10.31
C ALA A 406 33.69 13.26 -8.94
N GLU A 407 34.54 14.28 -8.81
CA GLU A 407 35.13 14.70 -7.54
C GLU A 407 34.09 15.29 -6.57
N VAL A 408 33.16 16.13 -7.05
CA VAL A 408 31.99 16.60 -6.27
C VAL A 408 31.20 15.42 -5.73
N ARG A 409 30.87 14.43 -6.57
CA ARG A 409 30.20 13.19 -6.14
C ARG A 409 30.98 12.43 -5.07
N ARG A 410 32.30 12.33 -5.21
CA ARG A 410 33.16 11.63 -4.24
C ARG A 410 33.17 12.35 -2.89
N ARG A 411 33.44 13.65 -2.87
CA ARG A 411 33.48 14.47 -1.65
C ARG A 411 32.11 14.53 -0.96
N GLU A 412 31.03 14.74 -1.72
CA GLU A 412 29.66 14.77 -1.18
C GLU A 412 29.25 13.41 -0.59
N GLY A 413 29.63 12.29 -1.25
CA GLY A 413 29.39 10.94 -0.74
C GLY A 413 30.19 10.62 0.54
N GLU A 414 31.45 11.07 0.62
CA GLU A 414 32.29 10.93 1.82
C GLU A 414 31.77 11.77 2.99
N LEU A 415 31.39 13.02 2.73
CA LEU A 415 30.76 13.91 3.72
C LEU A 415 29.43 13.34 4.21
N LEU A 416 28.61 12.80 3.30
CA LEU A 416 27.35 12.15 3.66
C LEU A 416 27.57 10.88 4.49
N THR A 417 28.57 10.05 4.16
CA THR A 417 28.89 8.85 4.93
C THR A 417 29.29 9.21 6.37
N ARG A 418 30.13 10.26 6.54
CA ARG A 418 30.46 10.79 7.88
C ARG A 418 29.23 11.33 8.62
N LEU A 419 28.37 12.06 7.92
CA LEU A 419 27.14 12.64 8.47
C LEU A 419 26.13 11.57 8.92
N VAL A 420 25.95 10.49 8.14
CA VAL A 420 25.13 9.33 8.52
C VAL A 420 25.74 8.64 9.76
N GLY A 421 27.04 8.33 9.72
CA GLY A 421 27.76 7.71 10.85
C GLY A 421 27.65 8.49 12.16
N ALA A 422 27.75 9.82 12.10
CA ALA A 422 27.59 10.72 13.25
C ALA A 422 26.13 10.95 13.68
N THR A 423 25.14 10.65 12.82
CA THR A 423 23.72 10.83 13.11
C THR A 423 23.19 9.71 14.00
N ARG A 424 22.25 10.08 14.89
CA ARG A 424 21.63 9.15 15.83
C ARG A 424 20.28 8.62 15.39
N VAL A 425 19.42 9.43 14.78
CA VAL A 425 18.16 8.96 14.18
C VAL A 425 18.15 9.34 12.70
N VAL A 426 18.19 8.33 11.83
CA VAL A 426 18.21 8.50 10.38
C VAL A 426 16.84 8.13 9.83
N PHE A 427 16.28 8.97 8.97
CA PHE A 427 14.95 8.82 8.37
C PHE A 427 15.09 8.61 6.86
N ALA A 428 14.54 7.53 6.32
CA ALA A 428 14.60 7.23 4.89
C ALA A 428 13.39 6.40 4.46
N THR A 429 12.88 6.53 3.23
CA THR A 429 11.95 5.50 2.71
C THR A 429 12.64 4.15 2.58
N ASN A 430 11.89 3.04 2.50
CA ASN A 430 12.45 1.69 2.34
C ASN A 430 13.50 1.62 1.22
N ALA A 431 13.16 2.08 0.01
CA ALA A 431 14.12 2.21 -1.09
C ALA A 431 15.22 3.28 -0.86
N GLY A 432 14.95 4.31 -0.04
CA GLY A 432 15.95 5.28 0.40
C GLY A 432 17.07 4.68 1.27
N ALA A 433 16.79 3.60 2.00
CA ALA A 433 17.80 2.84 2.74
C ALA A 433 18.71 1.97 1.84
N ALA A 434 18.41 1.84 0.54
CA ALA A 434 19.28 1.14 -0.42
C ALA A 434 20.46 2.00 -0.95
N ARG A 435 20.64 3.22 -0.41
CA ARG A 435 21.74 4.14 -0.75
C ARG A 435 23.12 3.58 -0.36
N ARG A 436 24.15 3.93 -1.12
CA ARG A 436 25.54 3.47 -0.89
C ARG A 436 26.11 3.99 0.44
N GLU A 437 25.76 5.22 0.79
CA GLU A 437 26.28 5.96 1.95
C GLU A 437 25.67 5.50 3.30
N ILE A 438 24.65 4.62 3.23
CA ILE A 438 24.07 3.89 4.35
C ILE A 438 24.18 2.37 4.15
N CYS A 439 24.96 1.90 3.15
CA CYS A 439 25.02 0.48 2.77
C CYS A 439 25.59 -0.38 3.91
N GLU A 440 26.79 -0.02 4.37
CA GLU A 440 27.55 -0.74 5.42
C GLU A 440 27.22 -0.28 6.85
N GLU A 441 26.28 0.67 6.99
CA GLU A 441 25.87 1.22 8.29
C GLU A 441 24.99 0.23 9.07
N ARG A 442 25.24 0.15 10.39
CA ARG A 442 24.50 -0.70 11.35
C ARG A 442 23.76 0.16 12.38
N PHE A 443 22.58 -0.30 12.78
CA PHE A 443 21.67 0.39 13.69
C PHE A 443 21.17 -0.55 14.79
N ASP A 444 21.19 -0.10 16.05
CA ASP A 444 20.69 -0.84 17.21
C ASP A 444 19.16 -1.01 17.20
N LEU A 445 18.46 -0.30 16.31
CA LEU A 445 17.03 -0.44 16.06
C LEU A 445 16.67 0.01 14.64
N VAL A 446 15.92 -0.82 13.91
CA VAL A 446 15.18 -0.44 12.70
C VAL A 446 13.70 -0.30 13.05
N VAL A 447 13.07 0.79 12.62
CA VAL A 447 11.62 0.99 12.69
C VAL A 447 11.09 1.10 11.25
N VAL A 448 10.02 0.38 10.91
CA VAL A 448 9.32 0.54 9.63
C VAL A 448 7.84 0.88 9.90
N ASP A 449 7.43 2.11 9.62
CA ASP A 449 6.03 2.55 9.70
C ASP A 449 5.31 2.31 8.36
N GLU A 450 4.02 2.01 8.43
CA GLU A 450 3.19 1.48 7.34
C GLU A 450 3.76 0.21 6.66
N ALA A 451 4.37 -0.68 7.45
CA ALA A 451 4.93 -1.96 6.99
C ALA A 451 3.88 -2.94 6.42
N ALA A 452 2.59 -2.73 6.70
CA ALA A 452 1.47 -3.50 6.15
C ALA A 452 0.94 -2.96 4.81
N GLN A 453 1.48 -1.84 4.32
CA GLN A 453 1.24 -1.31 2.97
C GLN A 453 2.52 -1.41 2.09
N ALA A 454 3.48 -2.24 2.51
CA ALA A 454 4.80 -2.30 1.93
C ALA A 454 5.05 -3.70 1.33
N LEU A 455 5.41 -3.74 0.04
CA LEU A 455 5.93 -4.96 -0.61
C LEU A 455 7.02 -5.57 0.28
N GLU A 456 6.97 -6.88 0.55
CA GLU A 456 7.91 -7.54 1.47
C GLU A 456 9.37 -7.26 1.10
N ALA A 457 9.70 -7.33 -0.19
CA ALA A 457 11.05 -7.04 -0.72
C ALA A 457 11.54 -5.61 -0.39
N SER A 458 10.64 -4.66 -0.16
CA SER A 458 11.01 -3.30 0.27
C SER A 458 11.40 -3.25 1.74
N CYS A 459 10.69 -3.98 2.61
CA CYS A 459 10.96 -4.02 4.06
C CYS A 459 12.29 -4.71 4.38
N TRP A 460 12.71 -5.68 3.57
CA TRP A 460 14.03 -6.31 3.71
C TRP A 460 15.20 -5.31 3.57
N ILE A 461 15.06 -4.22 2.81
CA ILE A 461 16.13 -3.22 2.59
C ILE A 461 16.63 -2.57 3.91
N PRO A 462 15.78 -1.97 4.76
CA PRO A 462 16.20 -1.46 6.05
C PRO A 462 16.45 -2.57 7.09
N LEU A 463 15.70 -3.69 7.06
CA LEU A 463 15.84 -4.76 8.06
C LEU A 463 17.24 -5.38 8.09
N LEU A 464 17.89 -5.56 6.94
CA LEU A 464 19.26 -6.09 6.82
C LEU A 464 20.36 -5.15 7.36
N LYS A 465 19.98 -4.06 8.04
CA LYS A 465 20.86 -3.09 8.72
C LYS A 465 20.69 -3.06 10.23
N GLY A 466 19.64 -3.68 10.76
CA GLY A 466 19.31 -3.70 12.18
C GLY A 466 19.86 -4.92 12.90
N ASP A 467 20.24 -4.74 14.16
CA ASP A 467 20.40 -5.87 15.09
C ASP A 467 19.04 -6.34 15.63
N ARG A 468 18.04 -5.45 15.61
CA ARG A 468 16.63 -5.70 15.93
C ARG A 468 15.70 -4.75 15.18
N ALA A 469 14.42 -5.10 15.06
CA ALA A 469 13.43 -4.34 14.31
C ALA A 469 12.06 -4.22 14.98
N ILE A 470 11.35 -3.15 14.63
CA ILE A 470 9.94 -2.92 14.94
C ILE A 470 9.23 -2.61 13.62
N LEU A 471 8.25 -3.43 13.25
CA LEU A 471 7.35 -3.16 12.13
C LEU A 471 6.03 -2.64 12.70
N ALA A 472 5.51 -1.53 12.16
CA ALA A 472 4.23 -0.97 12.54
C ALA A 472 3.34 -0.82 11.31
N GLY A 473 2.05 -1.12 11.47
CA GLY A 473 1.10 -1.07 10.36
C GLY A 473 -0.26 -1.61 10.76
N ASP A 474 -1.12 -1.79 9.77
CA ASP A 474 -2.41 -2.45 9.91
C ASP A 474 -2.74 -3.24 8.65
N HIS A 475 -2.79 -4.57 8.78
CA HIS A 475 -3.10 -5.51 7.70
C HIS A 475 -4.61 -5.63 7.41
N LYS A 476 -5.46 -4.88 8.13
CA LYS A 476 -6.89 -4.70 7.84
C LYS A 476 -7.17 -3.41 7.06
N GLN A 477 -6.14 -2.65 6.71
CA GLN A 477 -6.19 -1.52 5.79
C GLN A 477 -5.53 -1.89 4.44
N LEU A 478 -5.38 -0.91 3.54
CA LEU A 478 -4.93 -1.13 2.16
C LEU A 478 -3.61 -1.92 2.09
N PRO A 479 -3.51 -2.97 1.26
CA PRO A 479 -2.24 -3.60 0.89
C PRO A 479 -1.37 -2.63 0.05
N PRO A 480 -0.12 -2.98 -0.27
CA PRO A 480 0.61 -2.31 -1.34
C PRO A 480 -0.19 -2.35 -2.65
N THR A 481 -0.16 -1.26 -3.41
CA THR A 481 -0.67 -1.23 -4.79
C THR A 481 0.23 -2.10 -5.68
N VAL A 482 -0.39 -2.94 -6.50
CA VAL A 482 0.24 -3.81 -7.50
C VAL A 482 -0.56 -3.64 -8.80
N LYS A 483 0.11 -3.68 -9.95
CA LYS A 483 -0.46 -3.49 -11.30
C LYS A 483 -0.49 -4.75 -12.15
N CYS A 484 0.39 -5.73 -11.90
CA CYS A 484 0.26 -7.03 -12.54
C CYS A 484 -0.89 -7.84 -11.95
N ASP A 485 -1.46 -8.74 -12.75
CA ASP A 485 -2.58 -9.61 -12.39
C ASP A 485 -2.13 -11.04 -12.00
N GLY A 486 -3.06 -11.82 -11.46
CA GLY A 486 -2.89 -13.25 -11.21
C GLY A 486 -1.99 -13.58 -10.01
N ILE A 487 -1.27 -14.71 -10.08
CA ILE A 487 -0.46 -15.26 -8.97
C ILE A 487 0.66 -14.27 -8.58
N GLU A 488 1.26 -13.59 -9.55
CA GLU A 488 2.22 -12.52 -9.35
C GLU A 488 1.65 -11.36 -8.52
N ALA A 489 0.37 -11.01 -8.72
CA ALA A 489 -0.34 -10.01 -7.94
C ALA A 489 -0.48 -10.43 -6.47
N GLU A 490 -0.98 -11.65 -6.23
CA GLU A 490 -1.16 -12.23 -4.89
C GLU A 490 0.15 -12.29 -4.11
N LEU A 491 1.25 -12.68 -4.78
CA LEU A 491 2.59 -12.77 -4.21
C LEU A 491 3.20 -11.43 -3.83
N LEU A 492 2.83 -10.34 -4.51
CA LEU A 492 3.28 -8.98 -4.17
C LEU A 492 2.35 -8.29 -3.17
N GLY A 493 1.04 -8.57 -3.24
CA GLY A 493 0.02 -8.04 -2.33
C GLY A 493 0.23 -8.47 -0.89
N ARG A 494 0.65 -9.72 -0.65
CA ARG A 494 0.95 -10.24 0.70
C ARG A 494 2.23 -9.61 1.27
N THR A 495 2.05 -8.81 2.32
CA THR A 495 3.15 -8.09 2.98
C THR A 495 3.92 -8.93 3.99
N LEU A 496 5.11 -8.43 4.35
CA LEU A 496 5.89 -8.96 5.46
C LEU A 496 5.12 -8.92 6.79
N PHE A 497 4.26 -7.90 6.99
CA PHE A 497 3.49 -7.77 8.21
C PHE A 497 2.45 -8.90 8.33
N GLU A 498 1.71 -9.17 7.26
CA GLU A 498 0.76 -10.29 7.18
C GLU A 498 1.45 -11.63 7.39
N ARG A 499 2.52 -11.91 6.63
CA ARG A 499 3.28 -13.17 6.73
C ARG A 499 3.79 -13.46 8.16
N LEU A 500 4.03 -12.43 8.96
CA LEU A 500 4.50 -12.56 10.35
C LEU A 500 3.37 -12.52 11.41
N MET A 501 2.17 -12.06 11.05
CA MET A 501 0.93 -12.14 11.86
C MET A 501 0.20 -13.48 11.65
N GLU A 502 0.36 -14.07 10.46
CA GLU A 502 -0.15 -15.39 10.05
C GLU A 502 0.74 -16.56 10.53
N ASP A 503 1.72 -16.30 11.39
CA ASP A 503 2.63 -17.29 11.97
C ASP A 503 1.87 -18.20 12.95
N LYS A 504 1.23 -19.25 12.42
CA LYS A 504 0.37 -20.23 13.12
C LYS A 504 1.04 -21.02 14.25
N ARG A 505 2.31 -20.77 14.57
CA ARG A 505 3.05 -21.54 15.57
C ARG A 505 2.66 -21.04 16.98
N PRO A 506 2.12 -21.89 17.87
CA PRO A 506 1.61 -21.52 19.20
C PRO A 506 2.44 -20.49 19.96
N GLY A 507 1.76 -19.43 20.42
CA GLY A 507 2.37 -18.33 21.17
C GLY A 507 3.23 -17.36 20.34
N CYS A 508 3.54 -17.64 19.07
CA CYS A 508 4.43 -16.78 18.30
C CYS A 508 3.77 -15.42 18.00
N LYS A 509 2.48 -15.39 17.67
CA LYS A 509 1.73 -14.16 17.40
C LYS A 509 1.64 -13.26 18.64
N GLU A 510 1.34 -13.83 19.80
CA GLU A 510 1.12 -13.13 21.08
C GLU A 510 2.43 -12.58 21.67
N ARG A 511 3.53 -13.28 21.40
CA ARG A 511 4.90 -12.87 21.79
C ARG A 511 5.52 -11.86 20.82
N ARG A 512 5.20 -11.93 19.52
CA ARG A 512 5.73 -11.04 18.48
C ARG A 512 4.91 -9.75 18.29
N SER A 513 3.60 -9.78 18.52
CA SER A 513 2.70 -8.66 18.18
C SER A 513 2.04 -8.01 19.38
N VAL A 514 1.67 -6.74 19.21
CA VAL A 514 0.84 -5.94 20.14
C VAL A 514 -0.22 -5.23 19.32
N LEU A 515 -1.48 -5.36 19.72
CA LEU A 515 -2.60 -4.58 19.19
C LEU A 515 -2.74 -3.30 20.02
N LEU A 516 -2.85 -2.15 19.35
CA LEU A 516 -3.31 -0.91 19.98
C LEU A 516 -4.84 -0.90 19.97
N THR A 517 -5.46 -0.84 21.14
CA THR A 517 -6.92 -1.09 21.30
C THR A 517 -7.73 0.19 21.44
N THR A 518 -7.17 1.27 21.97
CA THR A 518 -7.90 2.55 22.15
C THR A 518 -7.69 3.48 20.95
N GLN A 519 -8.77 3.95 20.30
CA GLN A 519 -8.72 4.89 19.18
C GLN A 519 -9.26 6.29 19.52
N TYR A 520 -8.68 7.31 18.89
CA TYR A 520 -8.86 8.74 19.20
C TYR A 520 -9.35 9.57 18.00
N ARG A 521 -10.04 8.95 17.04
CA ARG A 521 -10.53 9.55 15.79
C ARG A 521 -12.05 9.53 15.69
N MET A 522 -12.62 8.33 15.70
CA MET A 522 -13.97 8.01 15.22
C MET A 522 -14.99 8.03 16.36
N HIS A 523 -16.26 8.31 16.08
CA HIS A 523 -17.35 8.17 17.02
C HIS A 523 -17.46 6.73 17.57
N GLY A 524 -18.22 6.54 18.66
CA GLY A 524 -18.46 5.23 19.27
C GLY A 524 -18.97 4.20 18.25
N ASP A 525 -20.10 4.49 17.63
CA ASP A 525 -20.83 3.60 16.71
C ASP A 525 -20.06 3.30 15.40
N ILE A 526 -19.32 4.29 14.86
CA ILE A 526 -18.38 4.07 13.73
C ILE A 526 -17.22 3.14 14.14
N CYS A 527 -16.73 3.31 15.37
CA CYS A 527 -15.68 2.46 15.92
C CYS A 527 -16.19 1.04 16.21
N GLU A 528 -17.42 0.89 16.69
CA GLU A 528 -18.05 -0.39 17.00
C GLU A 528 -18.17 -1.28 15.75
N TRP A 529 -18.72 -0.74 14.65
CA TRP A 529 -18.77 -1.46 13.37
C TRP A 529 -17.37 -1.91 12.93
N ALA A 530 -16.40 -0.98 12.88
CA ALA A 530 -15.05 -1.30 12.42
C ALA A 530 -14.37 -2.33 13.34
N SER A 531 -14.60 -2.22 14.65
CA SER A 531 -14.11 -3.14 15.68
C SER A 531 -14.63 -4.55 15.44
N ALA A 532 -15.93 -4.72 15.28
CA ALA A 532 -16.56 -6.01 15.01
C ALA A 532 -16.11 -6.59 13.66
N ALA A 533 -16.22 -5.80 12.57
CA ALA A 533 -16.00 -6.26 11.20
C ALA A 533 -14.52 -6.57 10.87
N SER A 534 -13.57 -5.83 11.45
CA SER A 534 -12.14 -5.96 11.10
C SER A 534 -11.20 -6.36 12.24
N TYR A 535 -11.54 -6.08 13.50
CA TYR A 535 -10.62 -6.21 14.65
C TYR A 535 -11.13 -7.15 15.76
N GLY A 536 -12.21 -7.91 15.51
CA GLY A 536 -12.73 -8.93 16.43
C GLY A 536 -13.32 -8.37 17.73
N GLY A 537 -13.84 -7.14 17.71
CA GLY A 537 -14.40 -6.46 18.88
C GLY A 537 -13.35 -5.84 19.82
N LEU A 538 -12.06 -5.88 19.49
CA LEU A 538 -10.95 -5.44 20.36
C LEU A 538 -10.58 -3.95 20.22
N LEU A 539 -11.29 -3.18 19.39
CA LEU A 539 -11.06 -1.75 19.19
C LEU A 539 -12.13 -0.92 19.93
N GLU A 540 -11.68 -0.01 20.80
CA GLU A 540 -12.50 0.81 21.70
C GLU A 540 -12.34 2.30 21.39
N ALA A 541 -13.44 3.06 21.40
CA ALA A 541 -13.38 4.51 21.29
C ALA A 541 -12.94 5.16 22.61
N ALA A 542 -11.92 6.03 22.56
CA ALA A 542 -11.54 6.84 23.72
C ALA A 542 -12.72 7.70 24.20
N PRO A 543 -12.86 7.99 25.51
CA PRO A 543 -14.02 8.75 26.04
C PRO A 543 -14.26 10.13 25.41
N VAL A 544 -13.22 10.75 24.82
CA VAL A 544 -13.29 12.03 24.07
C VAL A 544 -13.91 11.90 22.67
N CYS A 545 -14.18 10.67 22.23
CA CYS A 545 -14.73 10.32 20.91
C CYS A 545 -16.12 9.66 21.00
N VAL A 546 -16.45 8.98 22.11
CA VAL A 546 -17.71 8.22 22.31
C VAL A 546 -19.00 9.05 22.15
N ARG A 547 -18.93 10.38 22.30
CA ARG A 547 -20.09 11.31 22.13
C ARG A 547 -19.80 12.46 21.17
N ARG A 548 -18.78 12.31 20.32
CA ARG A 548 -18.25 13.38 19.47
C ARG A 548 -19.01 13.50 18.15
N ASP A 549 -20.27 13.90 18.22
CA ASP A 549 -21.10 14.14 17.03
C ASP A 549 -20.78 15.49 16.35
N LEU A 550 -21.54 15.82 15.30
CA LEU A 550 -21.43 17.09 14.59
C LEU A 550 -21.99 18.28 15.40
N TYR A 551 -22.84 18.03 16.40
CA TYR A 551 -23.61 19.08 17.06
C TYR A 551 -22.70 20.03 17.85
N GLU A 552 -21.82 19.50 18.71
CA GLU A 552 -20.98 20.30 19.63
C GLU A 552 -20.13 21.43 18.97
N ASP A 553 -19.73 21.28 17.70
CA ASP A 553 -18.83 22.23 17.02
C ASP A 553 -19.41 22.87 15.73
N TYR A 554 -20.57 22.42 15.21
CA TYR A 554 -21.10 22.89 13.91
C TYR A 554 -22.60 23.23 13.86
N LEU A 555 -23.45 22.58 14.66
CA LEU A 555 -24.92 22.71 14.56
C LEU A 555 -25.48 23.53 15.73
N ALA A 556 -26.52 24.34 15.49
CA ALA A 556 -27.10 25.20 16.52
C ALA A 556 -28.32 24.61 17.22
N ASN A 557 -29.17 23.86 16.50
CA ASN A 557 -30.50 23.43 16.97
C ASN A 557 -30.63 21.90 16.90
N ASP A 558 -31.35 21.28 17.83
CA ASP A 558 -31.58 19.81 17.81
C ASP A 558 -32.34 19.35 16.54
N GLU A 559 -33.16 20.20 15.92
CA GLU A 559 -33.85 19.92 14.64
C GLU A 559 -32.90 19.85 13.43
N ASP A 560 -31.67 20.37 13.56
CA ASP A 560 -30.61 20.24 12.57
C ASP A 560 -29.75 18.98 12.75
N ARG A 561 -30.00 18.19 13.79
CA ARG A 561 -29.20 17.00 14.10
C ARG A 561 -29.30 15.96 13.00
N LEU A 562 -28.15 15.35 12.68
CA LEU A 562 -28.02 14.15 11.85
C LEU A 562 -27.49 13.02 12.73
N ALA A 563 -27.88 11.78 12.45
CA ALA A 563 -27.18 10.64 13.03
C ALA A 563 -25.70 10.62 12.63
N VAL A 564 -24.91 9.94 13.45
CA VAL A 564 -23.48 9.70 13.22
C VAL A 564 -23.26 8.76 12.03
N MET A 565 -24.20 7.86 11.78
CA MET A 565 -24.19 6.96 10.64
C MET A 565 -25.52 7.13 9.89
N VAL A 566 -25.47 7.29 8.57
CA VAL A 566 -26.66 7.44 7.72
C VAL A 566 -26.51 6.55 6.50
N HIS A 567 -27.57 5.83 6.13
CA HIS A 567 -27.68 5.13 4.86
C HIS A 567 -28.74 5.82 3.98
N VAL A 568 -28.34 6.23 2.77
CA VAL A 568 -29.23 6.81 1.76
C VAL A 568 -29.36 5.82 0.61
N ASP A 569 -30.45 5.07 0.61
CA ASP A 569 -30.66 3.92 -0.27
C ASP A 569 -31.18 4.35 -1.65
N THR A 570 -30.50 3.92 -2.72
CA THR A 570 -30.96 4.16 -4.10
C THR A 570 -31.74 2.99 -4.71
N CYS A 571 -31.96 1.91 -3.95
CA CYS A 571 -32.72 0.73 -4.37
C CYS A 571 -34.12 1.11 -4.90
N GLY A 572 -34.52 0.51 -6.03
CA GLY A 572 -35.84 0.67 -6.63
C GLY A 572 -36.09 2.00 -7.35
N LEU A 573 -35.10 2.88 -7.47
CA LEU A 573 -35.23 4.20 -8.11
C LEU A 573 -34.74 4.27 -9.57
N GLY A 574 -34.27 3.15 -10.14
CA GLY A 574 -33.74 3.10 -11.52
C GLY A 574 -32.45 3.91 -11.72
N LEU A 575 -31.67 4.09 -10.65
CA LEU A 575 -30.39 4.82 -10.67
C LEU A 575 -29.25 3.84 -10.97
N ASP A 576 -29.35 3.15 -12.11
CA ASP A 576 -28.39 2.13 -12.52
C ASP A 576 -27.02 2.72 -12.89
N ASP A 577 -25.99 1.88 -12.78
CA ASP A 577 -24.60 2.27 -13.03
C ASP A 577 -24.19 2.10 -14.51
N ASP A 578 -23.20 2.88 -14.96
CA ASP A 578 -22.81 3.02 -16.38
C ASP A 578 -22.19 1.74 -17.02
N SER A 579 -22.20 0.58 -16.36
CA SER A 579 -21.53 -0.63 -16.86
C SER A 579 -22.26 -1.28 -18.03
N SER A 580 -21.75 -1.03 -19.24
CA SER A 580 -22.30 -1.54 -20.51
C SER A 580 -22.04 -3.04 -20.76
N GLY A 581 -22.60 -3.91 -19.91
CA GLY A 581 -22.86 -5.33 -20.18
C GLY A 581 -21.66 -6.30 -20.25
N THR A 582 -20.43 -5.85 -20.49
CA THR A 582 -19.26 -6.72 -20.67
C THR A 582 -18.02 -6.19 -19.94
N GLU A 583 -17.80 -6.62 -18.70
CA GLU A 583 -16.54 -6.42 -17.97
C GLU A 583 -15.78 -7.75 -17.78
N GLU A 584 -15.07 -8.17 -18.82
CA GLU A 584 -13.85 -8.96 -18.63
C GLU A 584 -12.65 -7.99 -18.58
N HIS A 585 -11.77 -8.15 -17.58
CA HIS A 585 -10.46 -7.48 -17.46
C HIS A 585 -10.45 -5.93 -17.27
N GLY A 586 -11.42 -5.36 -16.54
CA GLY A 586 -11.22 -4.14 -15.71
C GLY A 586 -10.77 -2.83 -16.40
N ALA A 587 -10.84 -2.74 -17.73
CA ALA A 587 -10.29 -1.61 -18.49
C ALA A 587 -11.12 -0.31 -18.44
N HIS A 588 -12.35 -0.38 -17.92
CA HIS A 588 -13.29 0.74 -17.82
C HIS A 588 -13.63 1.00 -16.35
N SER A 589 -13.86 2.27 -15.99
CA SER A 589 -14.26 2.66 -14.64
C SER A 589 -15.73 3.03 -14.63
N VAL A 590 -16.49 2.41 -13.74
CA VAL A 590 -17.92 2.65 -13.54
C VAL A 590 -18.20 4.06 -13.00
N GLY A 591 -19.30 4.67 -13.45
CA GLY A 591 -19.93 5.86 -12.89
C GLY A 591 -21.42 5.59 -12.61
N ASN A 592 -22.06 6.52 -11.90
CA ASN A 592 -23.50 6.51 -11.64
C ASN A 592 -23.98 7.96 -11.38
N GLU A 593 -24.61 8.58 -12.38
CA GLU A 593 -25.06 9.98 -12.27
C GLU A 593 -26.24 10.14 -11.30
N GLY A 594 -27.09 9.12 -11.16
CA GLY A 594 -28.20 9.11 -10.20
C GLY A 594 -27.70 9.21 -8.77
N GLU A 595 -26.80 8.30 -8.38
CA GLU A 595 -26.15 8.31 -7.07
C GLU A 595 -25.32 9.58 -6.85
N ALA A 596 -24.63 10.09 -7.89
CA ALA A 596 -23.86 11.33 -7.80
C ALA A 596 -24.74 12.55 -7.46
N ARG A 597 -25.95 12.65 -8.04
CA ARG A 597 -26.94 13.69 -7.69
C ARG A 597 -27.37 13.60 -6.22
N VAL A 598 -27.60 12.39 -5.70
CA VAL A 598 -27.99 12.14 -4.30
C VAL A 598 -26.85 12.53 -3.34
N VAL A 599 -25.61 12.12 -3.64
CA VAL A 599 -24.41 12.47 -2.88
C VAL A 599 -24.22 14.00 -2.81
N VAL A 600 -24.39 14.72 -3.93
CA VAL A 600 -24.33 16.18 -3.96
C VAL A 600 -25.42 16.81 -3.09
N LYS A 601 -26.64 16.27 -3.10
CA LYS A 601 -27.74 16.76 -2.24
C LYS A 601 -27.49 16.52 -0.75
N HIS A 602 -26.85 15.41 -0.38
CA HIS A 602 -26.43 15.19 1.01
C HIS A 602 -25.26 16.12 1.42
N VAL A 603 -24.32 16.40 0.52
CA VAL A 603 -23.27 17.43 0.76
C VAL A 603 -23.89 18.82 0.91
N GLU A 604 -24.86 19.20 0.08
CA GLU A 604 -25.62 20.45 0.25
C GLU A 604 -26.30 20.52 1.61
N LEU A 605 -26.86 19.42 2.13
CA LEU A 605 -27.51 19.37 3.44
C LEU A 605 -26.51 19.65 4.59
N LEU A 606 -25.34 19.01 4.55
CA LEU A 606 -24.24 19.25 5.51
C LEU A 606 -23.75 20.71 5.48
N LEU A 607 -23.65 21.30 4.29
CA LEU A 607 -23.25 22.71 4.10
C LEU A 607 -24.32 23.69 4.59
N LYS A 608 -25.60 23.46 4.27
CA LYS A 608 -26.74 24.29 4.72
C LYS A 608 -26.86 24.32 6.25
N ARG A 609 -26.51 23.21 6.90
CA ARG A 609 -26.46 23.06 8.36
C ARG A 609 -25.22 23.66 9.03
N GLY A 610 -24.38 24.40 8.30
CA GLY A 610 -23.32 25.25 8.84
C GLY A 610 -21.93 24.63 8.89
N MET A 611 -21.75 23.37 8.48
CA MET A 611 -20.43 22.74 8.46
C MET A 611 -19.63 23.21 7.24
N ALA A 612 -18.39 23.67 7.44
CA ALA A 612 -17.59 24.24 6.36
C ALA A 612 -17.05 23.18 5.37
N PRO A 613 -16.91 23.49 4.05
CA PRO A 613 -16.52 22.53 3.00
C PRO A 613 -15.28 21.70 3.32
N GLY A 614 -14.25 22.33 3.89
CA GLY A 614 -13.00 21.68 4.26
C GLY A 614 -13.11 20.59 5.34
N HIS A 615 -14.26 20.44 6.00
CA HIS A 615 -14.57 19.38 6.97
C HIS A 615 -15.35 18.19 6.36
N ILE A 616 -15.73 18.28 5.08
CA ILE A 616 -16.32 17.20 4.28
C ILE A 616 -15.23 16.50 3.46
N CYS A 617 -15.39 15.20 3.21
CA CYS A 617 -14.80 14.55 2.04
C CYS A 617 -15.81 13.56 1.43
N VAL A 618 -15.89 13.56 0.11
CA VAL A 618 -16.63 12.54 -0.65
C VAL A 618 -15.64 11.50 -1.16
N VAL A 619 -15.97 10.22 -0.98
CA VAL A 619 -15.13 9.08 -1.37
C VAL A 619 -15.96 8.12 -2.22
N ALA A 620 -15.44 7.75 -3.38
CA ALA A 620 -16.01 6.67 -4.20
C ALA A 620 -14.91 5.64 -4.54
N PRO A 621 -15.23 4.37 -4.79
CA PRO A 621 -14.24 3.39 -5.23
C PRO A 621 -13.69 3.71 -6.63
N TYR A 622 -14.56 4.20 -7.52
CA TYR A 622 -14.31 4.29 -8.96
C TYR A 622 -13.82 5.67 -9.41
N HIS A 623 -12.88 5.69 -10.36
CA HIS A 623 -12.26 6.92 -10.86
C HIS A 623 -13.21 7.78 -11.73
N ALA A 624 -14.10 7.15 -12.49
CA ALA A 624 -15.14 7.86 -13.25
C ALA A 624 -16.12 8.55 -12.29
N GLN A 625 -16.65 7.84 -11.29
CA GLN A 625 -17.52 8.45 -10.26
C GLN A 625 -16.83 9.62 -9.53
N VAL A 626 -15.55 9.49 -9.13
CA VAL A 626 -14.78 10.61 -8.55
C VAL A 626 -14.62 11.79 -9.53
N THR A 627 -14.58 11.53 -10.83
CA THR A 627 -14.47 12.58 -11.86
C THR A 627 -15.81 13.28 -12.07
N LEU A 628 -16.92 12.53 -12.10
CA LEU A 628 -18.29 13.04 -12.21
C LEU A 628 -18.67 13.88 -10.99
N LEU A 629 -18.46 13.35 -9.78
CA LEU A 629 -18.69 14.09 -8.53
C LEU A 629 -17.90 15.41 -8.47
N ARG A 630 -16.69 15.48 -9.05
CA ARG A 630 -15.88 16.70 -9.11
C ARG A 630 -16.39 17.79 -10.06
N THR A 631 -17.29 17.48 -11.01
CA THR A 631 -17.94 18.53 -11.82
C THR A 631 -19.20 19.08 -11.16
N MET A 632 -19.75 18.37 -10.16
CA MET A 632 -21.02 18.68 -9.50
C MET A 632 -20.86 19.24 -8.08
N LEU A 633 -19.79 18.86 -7.37
CA LEU A 633 -19.51 19.31 -6.00
C LEU A 633 -18.85 20.70 -5.96
N PRO A 634 -19.02 21.47 -4.86
CA PRO A 634 -18.26 22.70 -4.64
C PRO A 634 -16.74 22.44 -4.59
N ALA A 635 -15.95 23.32 -5.21
CA ALA A 635 -14.50 23.14 -5.38
C ALA A 635 -13.70 22.99 -4.07
N ASP A 636 -14.22 23.50 -2.95
CA ASP A 636 -13.61 23.40 -1.62
C ASP A 636 -13.92 22.06 -0.89
N VAL A 637 -14.74 21.18 -1.47
CA VAL A 637 -15.05 19.85 -0.95
C VAL A 637 -14.07 18.82 -1.54
N ASP A 638 -13.38 18.10 -0.66
CA ASP A 638 -12.41 17.07 -1.05
C ASP A 638 -13.13 15.85 -1.66
N CYS A 639 -13.00 15.57 -2.97
CA CYS A 639 -13.56 14.37 -3.62
C CYS A 639 -12.46 13.46 -4.19
N LYS A 640 -12.33 12.22 -3.71
CA LYS A 640 -11.16 11.32 -3.94
C LYS A 640 -11.55 9.84 -4.02
N THR A 641 -10.67 9.00 -4.59
CA THR A 641 -10.79 7.55 -4.43
C THR A 641 -10.30 7.13 -3.04
N VAL A 642 -10.66 5.91 -2.61
CA VAL A 642 -10.23 5.32 -1.32
C VAL A 642 -8.72 5.41 -1.13
N ASP A 643 -7.94 4.98 -2.13
CA ASP A 643 -6.47 5.07 -2.16
C ASP A 643 -5.97 6.52 -2.14
N GLY A 644 -6.60 7.39 -2.95
CA GLY A 644 -6.28 8.81 -3.02
C GLY A 644 -6.57 9.60 -1.73
N TYR A 645 -7.29 9.00 -0.78
CA TYR A 645 -7.65 9.56 0.52
C TYR A 645 -6.87 8.95 1.69
N GLN A 646 -5.92 8.04 1.41
CA GLN A 646 -5.09 7.40 2.44
C GLN A 646 -4.32 8.44 3.27
N GLY A 647 -4.24 8.20 4.58
CA GLY A 647 -3.59 9.12 5.53
C GLY A 647 -4.43 10.37 5.88
N GLY A 648 -5.56 10.59 5.20
CA GLY A 648 -6.53 11.62 5.57
C GLY A 648 -7.44 11.23 6.75
N GLU A 649 -8.21 12.22 7.19
CA GLU A 649 -9.43 12.13 8.00
C GLU A 649 -10.26 13.43 7.81
N ARG A 650 -11.57 13.37 8.10
CA ARG A 650 -12.52 14.49 8.08
C ARG A 650 -13.59 14.32 9.15
N ASP A 651 -14.29 15.40 9.51
CA ASP A 651 -15.37 15.30 10.49
C ASP A 651 -16.57 14.55 9.91
N ALA A 652 -16.95 14.85 8.66
CA ALA A 652 -17.89 14.08 7.86
C ALA A 652 -17.23 13.43 6.64
N VAL A 653 -17.65 12.21 6.32
CA VAL A 653 -17.33 11.52 5.06
C VAL A 653 -18.62 11.03 4.40
N VAL A 654 -18.75 11.24 3.09
CA VAL A 654 -19.86 10.69 2.29
C VAL A 654 -19.29 9.64 1.34
N LEU A 655 -19.80 8.41 1.42
CA LEU A 655 -19.37 7.27 0.61
C LEU A 655 -20.38 7.06 -0.53
N SER A 656 -19.87 7.08 -1.76
CA SER A 656 -20.61 6.80 -2.99
C SER A 656 -20.22 5.39 -3.46
N LEU A 657 -21.08 4.39 -3.26
CA LEU A 657 -20.77 3.00 -3.59
C LEU A 657 -20.76 2.74 -5.11
N THR A 658 -21.42 3.59 -5.90
CA THR A 658 -21.52 3.61 -7.37
C THR A 658 -22.33 2.46 -7.98
N ARG A 659 -22.24 1.24 -7.45
CA ARG A 659 -22.79 0.03 -8.10
C ARG A 659 -24.28 -0.14 -7.86
N SER A 660 -25.04 -0.19 -8.95
CA SER A 660 -26.47 -0.49 -9.04
C SER A 660 -26.70 -1.24 -10.35
N ASN A 661 -26.97 -2.54 -10.31
CA ASN A 661 -27.17 -3.36 -11.51
C ASN A 661 -27.99 -4.64 -11.21
N PRO A 662 -28.88 -5.09 -12.11
CA PRO A 662 -29.72 -6.27 -11.91
C PRO A 662 -28.98 -7.59 -11.61
N HIS A 663 -27.68 -7.67 -11.92
CA HIS A 663 -26.85 -8.84 -11.66
C HIS A 663 -26.26 -8.89 -10.24
N ARG A 664 -26.42 -7.81 -9.44
CA ARG A 664 -25.85 -7.62 -8.10
C ARG A 664 -24.32 -7.78 -8.05
N VAL A 665 -23.64 -7.35 -9.10
CA VAL A 665 -22.19 -7.45 -9.24
C VAL A 665 -21.54 -6.24 -8.58
N VAL A 666 -21.04 -6.43 -7.36
CA VAL A 666 -20.37 -5.39 -6.55
C VAL A 666 -18.96 -5.03 -7.06
N GLY A 667 -18.31 -5.93 -7.81
CA GLY A 667 -16.99 -5.70 -8.40
C GLY A 667 -15.92 -5.29 -7.37
N PHE A 668 -15.28 -4.14 -7.60
CA PHE A 668 -14.20 -3.59 -6.78
C PHE A 668 -14.60 -3.27 -5.32
N LEU A 669 -15.91 -3.16 -5.03
CA LEU A 669 -16.42 -3.04 -3.65
C LEU A 669 -16.21 -4.31 -2.80
N ALA A 670 -15.85 -5.46 -3.39
CA ALA A 670 -15.59 -6.68 -2.65
C ALA A 670 -14.34 -6.63 -1.74
N ASP A 671 -13.46 -5.63 -1.90
CA ASP A 671 -12.32 -5.40 -1.03
C ASP A 671 -12.76 -4.78 0.31
N GLU A 672 -12.99 -5.65 1.30
CA GLU A 672 -13.33 -5.30 2.68
C GLU A 672 -12.38 -4.26 3.29
N ARG A 673 -11.08 -4.32 2.93
CA ARG A 673 -10.05 -3.43 3.48
C ARG A 673 -10.19 -2.03 2.91
N ARG A 674 -10.60 -1.88 1.65
CA ARG A 674 -10.94 -0.59 1.04
C ARG A 674 -12.15 0.03 1.73
N LEU A 675 -13.21 -0.73 1.98
CA LEU A 675 -14.39 -0.17 2.64
C LEU A 675 -14.12 0.18 4.11
N ASN A 676 -13.42 -0.68 4.86
CA ASN A 676 -12.91 -0.36 6.19
C ASN A 676 -12.08 0.94 6.17
N VAL A 677 -11.18 1.09 5.19
CA VAL A 677 -10.36 2.30 5.00
C VAL A 677 -11.17 3.53 4.59
N ALA A 678 -12.33 3.38 3.96
CA ALA A 678 -13.21 4.48 3.57
C ALA A 678 -14.02 4.98 4.78
N VAL A 679 -14.72 4.08 5.48
CA VAL A 679 -15.54 4.40 6.66
C VAL A 679 -14.68 4.99 7.79
N THR A 680 -13.53 4.38 8.10
CA THR A 680 -12.67 4.79 9.24
C THR A 680 -11.88 6.10 9.04
N ARG A 681 -12.24 6.90 8.03
CA ARG A 681 -11.76 8.27 7.79
C ARG A 681 -12.69 9.33 8.40
N ALA A 682 -13.96 8.98 8.60
CA ALA A 682 -14.91 9.78 9.35
C ALA A 682 -14.45 9.91 10.80
N ARG A 683 -14.72 11.07 11.41
CA ARG A 683 -14.51 11.31 12.85
C ARG A 683 -15.83 11.36 13.60
N ARG A 684 -16.89 11.88 12.97
CA ARG A 684 -18.17 12.21 13.61
C ARG A 684 -19.41 11.84 12.81
N HIS A 685 -19.29 11.78 11.50
CA HIS A 685 -20.41 11.45 10.62
C HIS A 685 -19.93 10.66 9.40
N VAL A 686 -20.63 9.58 9.07
CA VAL A 686 -20.47 8.82 7.82
C VAL A 686 -21.83 8.62 7.18
N CYS A 687 -21.97 9.08 5.95
CA CYS A 687 -23.12 8.82 5.10
C CYS A 687 -22.71 7.79 4.03
N VAL A 688 -23.53 6.76 3.83
CA VAL A 688 -23.34 5.70 2.83
C VAL A 688 -24.46 5.80 1.81
N VAL A 689 -24.12 5.99 0.54
CA VAL A 689 -25.08 6.13 -0.57
C VAL A 689 -24.85 5.00 -1.59
N GLY A 690 -25.91 4.30 -1.97
CA GLY A 690 -25.88 3.27 -3.01
C GLY A 690 -27.11 2.35 -3.01
N ASP A 691 -27.17 1.42 -3.95
CA ASP A 691 -28.29 0.49 -4.11
C ASP A 691 -28.15 -0.71 -3.17
N SER A 692 -29.03 -0.82 -2.18
CA SER A 692 -28.98 -1.92 -1.22
C SER A 692 -29.24 -3.30 -1.82
N ASP A 693 -29.94 -3.44 -2.96
CA ASP A 693 -30.16 -4.75 -3.59
C ASP A 693 -28.88 -5.28 -4.25
N THR A 694 -28.13 -4.41 -4.94
CA THR A 694 -26.80 -4.73 -5.49
C THR A 694 -25.77 -4.94 -4.38
N VAL A 695 -25.57 -3.99 -3.47
CA VAL A 695 -24.38 -4.00 -2.61
C VAL A 695 -24.46 -5.02 -1.46
N ARG A 696 -25.67 -5.43 -1.04
CA ARG A 696 -25.86 -6.49 -0.04
C ARG A 696 -25.40 -7.89 -0.50
N ALA A 697 -25.06 -8.06 -1.79
CA ALA A 697 -24.37 -9.27 -2.27
C ALA A 697 -22.97 -9.44 -1.65
N SER A 698 -22.36 -8.38 -1.10
CA SER A 698 -21.19 -8.47 -0.22
C SER A 698 -21.63 -8.57 1.25
N PRO A 699 -21.30 -9.67 1.98
CA PRO A 699 -21.64 -9.80 3.39
C PRO A 699 -21.05 -8.70 4.27
N PHE A 700 -19.87 -8.18 3.90
CA PHE A 700 -19.20 -7.09 4.62
C PHE A 700 -19.94 -5.75 4.46
N ILE A 701 -20.56 -5.51 3.29
CA ILE A 701 -21.40 -4.32 3.07
C ILE A 701 -22.76 -4.50 3.73
N ALA A 702 -23.37 -5.68 3.63
CA ALA A 702 -24.61 -5.98 4.34
C ALA A 702 -24.47 -5.72 5.85
N ALA A 703 -23.40 -6.21 6.48
CA ALA A 703 -23.10 -5.95 7.89
C ALA A 703 -22.86 -4.46 8.22
N LEU A 704 -22.37 -3.64 7.28
CA LEU A 704 -22.33 -2.18 7.44
C LEU A 704 -23.74 -1.58 7.39
N LEU A 705 -24.55 -1.91 6.39
CA LEU A 705 -25.90 -1.36 6.26
C LEU A 705 -26.82 -1.77 7.41
N ASP A 706 -26.69 -3.01 7.89
CA ASP A 706 -27.44 -3.52 9.04
C ASP A 706 -26.98 -2.85 10.35
N HIS A 707 -25.68 -2.55 10.51
CA HIS A 707 -25.21 -1.75 11.65
C HIS A 707 -25.75 -0.32 11.58
N VAL A 708 -25.70 0.34 10.42
CA VAL A 708 -26.24 1.69 10.22
C VAL A 708 -27.73 1.73 10.55
N ALA A 709 -28.52 0.74 10.11
CA ALA A 709 -29.95 0.65 10.42
C ALA A 709 -30.27 0.37 11.91
N ASN A 710 -29.31 -0.13 12.68
CA ASN A 710 -29.47 -0.38 14.13
C ASN A 710 -29.08 0.82 15.02
N VAL A 711 -28.15 1.68 14.58
CA VAL A 711 -27.56 2.76 15.41
C VAL A 711 -27.67 4.17 14.83
N GLY A 712 -28.19 4.31 13.60
CA GLY A 712 -28.27 5.56 12.86
C GLY A 712 -29.51 5.63 11.96
N ASP A 713 -29.48 6.52 10.97
CA ASP A 713 -30.64 6.81 10.12
C ASP A 713 -30.62 5.98 8.82
N TYR A 714 -31.80 5.47 8.43
CA TYR A 714 -32.08 5.01 7.05
C TYR A 714 -32.97 6.04 6.36
N VAL A 715 -32.61 6.44 5.15
CA VAL A 715 -33.32 7.46 4.36
C VAL A 715 -33.45 6.96 2.91
N SER A 716 -34.57 7.19 2.25
CA SER A 716 -34.67 6.87 0.81
C SER A 716 -34.02 7.99 -0.01
N ALA A 717 -33.25 7.64 -1.04
CA ALA A 717 -32.75 8.62 -2.00
C ALA A 717 -33.88 9.39 -2.72
N ALA A 718 -35.13 8.88 -2.72
CA ALA A 718 -36.30 9.59 -3.21
C ALA A 718 -36.57 10.90 -2.46
N GLU A 719 -36.14 11.04 -1.20
CA GLU A 719 -36.28 12.26 -0.39
C GLU A 719 -35.28 13.36 -0.81
N TYR A 720 -34.18 12.98 -1.46
CA TYR A 720 -33.15 13.89 -1.97
C TYR A 720 -33.40 14.32 -3.43
N LEU A 721 -34.25 13.58 -4.15
CA LEU A 721 -34.58 13.81 -5.55
C LEU A 721 -35.93 14.54 -5.69
N PRO A 722 -36.08 15.46 -6.67
CA PRO A 722 -37.37 16.10 -6.91
C PRO A 722 -38.38 15.06 -7.45
N ALA A 723 -39.66 15.19 -7.10
CA ALA A 723 -40.72 14.26 -7.50
C ALA A 723 -40.91 14.07 -9.02
N ALA A 724 -40.30 14.92 -9.86
CA ALA A 724 -40.25 14.76 -11.31
C ALA A 724 -39.13 13.81 -11.81
N ALA A 725 -38.20 13.39 -10.94
CA ALA A 725 -37.16 12.40 -11.23
C ALA A 725 -37.62 10.97 -10.93
N THR A 726 -38.55 10.79 -9.98
CA THR A 726 -39.27 9.52 -9.75
C THR A 726 -40.30 9.30 -10.86
N VAL A 727 -39.85 8.90 -12.04
CA VAL A 727 -40.74 8.49 -13.13
C VAL A 727 -41.39 7.16 -12.74
N VAL A 728 -42.71 7.21 -12.58
CA VAL A 728 -43.58 6.11 -12.19
C VAL A 728 -43.30 4.85 -13.02
N ALA A 729 -43.08 3.71 -12.34
CA ALA A 729 -43.15 2.40 -12.98
C ALA A 729 -44.57 2.20 -13.54
N ALA A 730 -44.70 2.27 -14.86
CA ALA A 730 -46.01 2.22 -15.52
C ALA A 730 -46.70 0.86 -15.23
N PRO A 731 -47.99 0.85 -14.87
CA PRO A 731 -48.71 -0.39 -14.61
C PRO A 731 -48.82 -1.22 -15.90
N VAL A 732 -48.71 -2.55 -15.77
CA VAL A 732 -48.84 -3.48 -16.90
C VAL A 732 -50.25 -3.41 -17.47
N ALA A 733 -50.38 -2.81 -18.65
CA ALA A 733 -51.60 -2.84 -19.43
C ALA A 733 -51.75 -4.19 -20.16
N ALA A 734 -52.97 -4.71 -20.23
CA ALA A 734 -53.29 -5.93 -20.96
C ALA A 734 -53.07 -5.75 -22.48
N PRO A 735 -52.77 -6.83 -23.23
CA PRO A 735 -52.49 -6.73 -24.66
C PRO A 735 -53.73 -6.27 -25.44
N ILE A 736 -53.50 -5.36 -26.39
CA ILE A 736 -54.48 -4.91 -27.39
C ILE A 736 -54.02 -5.45 -28.75
N GLU A 737 -54.98 -5.87 -29.58
CA GLU A 737 -54.73 -6.51 -30.88
C GLU A 737 -54.03 -5.59 -31.88
N ALA A 738 -53.23 -6.18 -32.78
CA ALA A 738 -52.47 -5.44 -33.77
C ALA A 738 -53.32 -4.97 -34.96
N ALA A 739 -53.10 -3.72 -35.38
CA ALA A 739 -53.60 -3.15 -36.63
C ALA A 739 -52.39 -2.70 -37.50
N PRO A 740 -52.53 -2.65 -38.84
CA PRO A 740 -51.39 -2.84 -39.74
C PRO A 740 -50.47 -1.63 -39.96
N GLU A 741 -49.26 -1.92 -40.42
CA GLU A 741 -48.19 -0.97 -40.72
C GLU A 741 -48.51 -0.05 -41.92
N PRO A 742 -48.10 1.24 -41.88
CA PRO A 742 -48.08 2.12 -43.05
C PRO A 742 -46.80 1.93 -43.89
N THR A 743 -46.93 1.99 -45.22
CA THR A 743 -45.84 1.80 -46.18
C THR A 743 -44.79 2.94 -46.19
N PRO A 744 -43.51 2.64 -46.50
CA PRO A 744 -42.42 3.63 -46.46
C PRO A 744 -42.39 4.56 -47.70
N ALA A 745 -41.90 5.78 -47.50
CA ALA A 745 -41.65 6.76 -48.57
C ALA A 745 -40.26 6.57 -49.23
N ALA A 746 -40.13 6.99 -50.49
CA ALA A 746 -38.99 6.68 -51.35
C ALA A 746 -37.74 7.60 -51.13
N PRO A 747 -36.51 7.10 -51.38
CA PRO A 747 -35.27 7.89 -51.34
C PRO A 747 -34.96 8.60 -52.68
N PRO A 748 -34.12 9.66 -52.66
CA PRO A 748 -33.59 10.30 -53.87
C PRO A 748 -32.45 9.48 -54.53
N ALA A 749 -32.24 9.69 -55.82
CA ALA A 749 -31.43 8.81 -56.69
C ALA A 749 -29.94 9.20 -56.83
N ALA A 750 -29.14 8.23 -57.31
CA ALA A 750 -27.77 8.37 -57.79
C ALA A 750 -27.64 7.64 -59.17
N PRO A 751 -26.66 7.97 -60.03
CA PRO A 751 -26.69 7.64 -61.46
C PRO A 751 -26.22 6.21 -61.84
N GLU A 752 -26.57 5.81 -63.06
CA GLU A 752 -26.44 4.45 -63.62
C GLU A 752 -25.04 4.11 -64.22
N PRO A 753 -24.67 2.82 -64.27
CA PRO A 753 -23.61 2.27 -65.14
C PRO A 753 -24.17 1.64 -66.45
N PRO A 754 -23.32 1.41 -67.48
CA PRO A 754 -23.77 0.92 -68.80
C PRO A 754 -23.80 -0.61 -68.99
N THR A 755 -24.47 -1.03 -70.07
CA THR A 755 -24.59 -2.39 -70.67
C THR A 755 -24.56 -2.27 -72.22
N PRO A 756 -24.64 -3.32 -73.08
CA PRO A 756 -24.78 -4.78 -72.89
C PRO A 756 -23.86 -5.66 -73.80
N GLU A 757 -24.02 -7.00 -73.80
CA GLU A 757 -24.21 -7.87 -75.02
C GLU A 757 -24.54 -9.36 -74.67
N ALA A 758 -24.95 -10.19 -75.65
CA ALA A 758 -25.47 -11.59 -75.50
C ALA A 758 -25.40 -12.39 -76.85
N ALA A 759 -25.92 -13.61 -77.12
CA ALA A 759 -26.78 -14.59 -76.41
C ALA A 759 -26.73 -16.03 -77.03
N ALA A 760 -26.97 -17.10 -76.23
CA ALA A 760 -27.55 -18.43 -76.59
C ALA A 760 -26.88 -19.29 -77.71
N PRO A 761 -27.44 -20.46 -78.18
CA PRO A 761 -28.30 -21.52 -77.59
C PRO A 761 -27.54 -22.89 -77.43
N ALA A 762 -28.03 -24.05 -76.95
CA ALA A 762 -29.32 -24.66 -76.53
C ALA A 762 -30.07 -25.61 -77.52
N VAL A 763 -30.03 -26.95 -77.26
CA VAL A 763 -30.82 -28.12 -77.79
C VAL A 763 -30.67 -29.24 -76.71
N GLU A 764 -31.66 -29.86 -76.02
CA GLU A 764 -32.88 -30.66 -76.37
C GLU A 764 -32.57 -32.12 -76.86
N ASP A 765 -33.18 -33.21 -76.39
CA ASP A 765 -33.94 -33.52 -75.13
C ASP A 765 -33.71 -35.03 -74.77
N GLU A 766 -34.50 -35.90 -74.08
CA GLU A 766 -35.90 -35.98 -73.59
C GLU A 766 -36.00 -36.92 -72.33
N ALA A 767 -37.14 -37.58 -72.03
CA ALA A 767 -37.47 -38.25 -70.75
C ALA A 767 -38.05 -39.70 -70.94
N PRO A 768 -38.79 -40.37 -69.99
CA PRO A 768 -38.98 -40.21 -68.52
C PRO A 768 -38.58 -41.53 -67.75
N ALA A 769 -38.84 -41.79 -66.45
CA ALA A 769 -39.78 -41.21 -65.47
C ALA A 769 -39.37 -41.34 -63.97
N GLU A 770 -39.77 -40.32 -63.20
CA GLU A 770 -40.21 -40.22 -61.78
C GLU A 770 -39.68 -41.16 -60.65
N SER A 771 -39.18 -40.56 -59.55
CA SER A 771 -39.95 -40.32 -58.29
C SER A 771 -39.04 -39.61 -57.23
N PRO A 772 -39.40 -39.31 -55.95
CA PRO A 772 -39.24 -37.95 -55.41
C PRO A 772 -38.01 -37.72 -54.49
N PRO A 773 -37.65 -36.46 -54.18
CA PRO A 773 -36.43 -36.13 -53.43
C PRO A 773 -36.55 -36.33 -51.90
N ALA A 774 -35.48 -36.82 -51.28
CA ALA A 774 -35.38 -37.02 -49.84
C ALA A 774 -34.44 -35.99 -49.15
N THR A 775 -35.02 -35.24 -48.22
CA THR A 775 -34.44 -34.66 -46.99
C THR A 775 -32.92 -34.58 -46.81
N ALA A 776 -32.45 -33.39 -46.40
CA ALA A 776 -31.14 -33.21 -45.78
C ALA A 776 -30.96 -34.11 -44.54
N ALA A 777 -29.74 -34.59 -44.31
CA ALA A 777 -29.43 -35.56 -43.28
C ALA A 777 -29.61 -35.03 -41.85
N ALA A 778 -30.01 -35.93 -40.94
CA ALA A 778 -30.39 -35.62 -39.56
C ALA A 778 -29.21 -35.16 -38.67
N PRO A 779 -29.50 -34.45 -37.56
CA PRO A 779 -28.53 -34.32 -36.47
C PRO A 779 -28.14 -35.70 -35.91
N LEU A 780 -26.91 -35.81 -35.40
CA LEU A 780 -26.46 -36.98 -34.64
C LEU A 780 -27.39 -37.19 -33.41
N PRO A 781 -27.74 -38.45 -33.08
CA PRO A 781 -28.58 -38.71 -31.91
C PRO A 781 -27.85 -38.30 -30.63
N PRO A 782 -28.58 -37.80 -29.60
CA PRO A 782 -27.97 -37.52 -28.31
C PRO A 782 -27.44 -38.81 -27.68
N ALA A 783 -26.19 -38.79 -27.23
CA ALA A 783 -25.58 -39.93 -26.54
C ALA A 783 -26.32 -40.21 -25.23
N SER A 784 -26.99 -41.38 -25.16
CA SER A 784 -27.69 -41.84 -23.97
C SER A 784 -26.69 -42.40 -22.96
N GLY A 785 -26.56 -41.74 -21.81
CA GLY A 785 -25.69 -42.15 -20.72
C GLY A 785 -26.46 -42.87 -19.63
N GLU A 786 -25.79 -43.72 -18.87
CA GLU A 786 -26.30 -44.21 -17.58
C GLU A 786 -25.71 -43.36 -16.46
N LEU A 787 -26.59 -42.78 -15.66
CA LEU A 787 -26.23 -41.98 -14.51
C LEU A 787 -26.13 -42.89 -13.29
N ARG A 788 -24.92 -43.01 -12.72
CA ARG A 788 -24.71 -43.81 -11.52
C ARG A 788 -25.11 -43.00 -10.29
N VAL A 789 -26.15 -43.46 -9.58
CA VAL A 789 -26.68 -42.84 -8.36
C VAL A 789 -26.33 -43.71 -7.17
N ALA A 790 -25.51 -43.18 -6.25
CA ALA A 790 -25.22 -43.82 -4.97
C ALA A 790 -26.06 -43.17 -3.86
N PHE A 791 -26.87 -43.95 -3.13
CA PHE A 791 -27.74 -43.47 -2.05
C PHE A 791 -27.94 -44.55 -0.97
N ALA A 792 -27.94 -44.16 0.31
CA ALA A 792 -28.17 -45.02 1.47
C ALA A 792 -27.34 -46.34 1.56
N GLY A 793 -26.22 -46.44 0.81
CA GLY A 793 -25.39 -47.65 0.72
C GLY A 793 -25.67 -48.52 -0.51
N ALA A 794 -26.77 -48.27 -1.23
CA ALA A 794 -27.07 -48.87 -2.52
C ALA A 794 -26.43 -48.07 -3.68
N THR A 795 -26.28 -48.72 -4.83
CA THR A 795 -25.99 -48.08 -6.13
C THR A 795 -27.11 -48.49 -7.08
N VAL A 796 -27.74 -47.50 -7.73
CA VAL A 796 -28.72 -47.69 -8.81
C VAL A 796 -28.22 -46.95 -10.05
N PHE A 797 -28.52 -47.49 -11.23
CA PHE A 797 -28.20 -46.87 -12.51
C PHE A 797 -29.50 -46.40 -13.15
N VAL A 798 -29.55 -45.12 -13.53
CA VAL A 798 -30.74 -44.49 -14.11
C VAL A 798 -30.35 -44.00 -15.51
N PRO A 799 -31.09 -44.37 -16.58
CA PRO A 799 -30.80 -43.84 -17.91
C PRO A 799 -31.02 -42.32 -17.92
N PHE A 800 -30.17 -41.58 -18.63
CA PHE A 800 -30.19 -40.12 -18.68
C PHE A 800 -30.22 -39.62 -20.14
N ALA A 801 -31.11 -38.67 -20.40
CA ALA A 801 -31.16 -37.91 -21.64
C ALA A 801 -30.72 -36.46 -21.41
N PRO A 802 -29.93 -35.85 -22.32
CA PRO A 802 -29.64 -34.42 -22.23
C PRO A 802 -30.94 -33.60 -22.39
N ALA A 803 -30.97 -32.44 -21.74
CA ALA A 803 -32.10 -31.52 -21.59
C ALA A 803 -33.21 -31.93 -20.59
N TRP A 804 -33.06 -32.99 -19.80
CA TRP A 804 -33.91 -33.21 -18.62
C TRP A 804 -33.85 -32.04 -17.62
N THR A 805 -35.00 -31.72 -17.03
CA THR A 805 -35.17 -30.82 -15.88
C THR A 805 -34.82 -31.50 -14.56
N VAL A 806 -34.68 -30.70 -13.49
CA VAL A 806 -34.47 -31.22 -12.13
C VAL A 806 -35.69 -32.03 -11.64
N GLY A 807 -36.91 -31.70 -12.10
CA GLY A 807 -38.13 -32.42 -11.77
C GLY A 807 -38.19 -33.82 -12.39
N GLU A 808 -37.89 -33.95 -13.68
CA GLU A 808 -37.87 -35.25 -14.39
C GLU A 808 -36.79 -36.18 -13.82
N LEU A 809 -35.59 -35.65 -13.55
CA LEU A 809 -34.52 -36.41 -12.89
C LEU A 809 -34.94 -36.87 -11.48
N LYS A 810 -35.76 -36.10 -10.76
CA LYS A 810 -36.28 -36.50 -9.44
C LYS A 810 -37.19 -37.73 -9.58
N VAL A 811 -38.17 -37.67 -10.49
CA VAL A 811 -39.13 -38.77 -10.74
C VAL A 811 -38.40 -40.04 -11.16
N ALA A 812 -37.45 -39.95 -12.10
CA ALA A 812 -36.69 -41.11 -12.57
C ALA A 812 -35.87 -41.79 -11.45
N ILE A 813 -35.41 -41.04 -10.44
CA ILE A 813 -34.72 -41.62 -9.27
C ILE A 813 -35.74 -42.21 -8.28
N GLU A 814 -36.89 -41.57 -8.07
CA GLU A 814 -37.98 -42.11 -7.22
C GLU A 814 -38.50 -43.45 -7.76
N GLU A 815 -38.76 -43.55 -9.06
CA GLU A 815 -39.19 -44.79 -9.71
C GLU A 815 -38.11 -45.88 -9.66
N ALA A 816 -36.85 -45.53 -9.91
CA ALA A 816 -35.75 -46.50 -9.93
C ALA A 816 -35.29 -46.97 -8.54
N THR A 817 -35.66 -46.27 -7.46
CA THR A 817 -35.25 -46.60 -6.07
C THR A 817 -36.41 -46.95 -5.14
N GLY A 818 -37.65 -46.57 -5.48
CA GLY A 818 -38.82 -46.72 -4.61
C GLY A 818 -38.84 -45.77 -3.40
N VAL A 819 -38.02 -44.70 -3.40
CA VAL A 819 -37.85 -43.79 -2.25
C VAL A 819 -38.22 -42.35 -2.65
N GLU A 820 -39.24 -41.80 -2.00
CA GLU A 820 -39.73 -40.44 -2.23
C GLU A 820 -38.74 -39.36 -1.74
N ILE A 821 -38.53 -38.32 -2.57
CA ILE A 821 -37.55 -37.24 -2.39
C ILE A 821 -38.30 -35.91 -2.17
N PRO A 822 -38.23 -35.31 -0.96
CA PRO A 822 -38.92 -34.06 -0.66
C PRO A 822 -38.42 -32.87 -1.51
N ARG A 823 -39.37 -32.12 -2.10
CA ARG A 823 -39.13 -31.02 -3.07
C ARG A 823 -38.15 -29.93 -2.58
N GLN A 824 -38.00 -29.75 -1.27
CA GLN A 824 -37.13 -28.75 -0.64
C GLN A 824 -35.64 -29.14 -0.54
N LYS A 825 -35.24 -30.37 -0.90
CA LYS A 825 -33.90 -30.90 -0.53
C LYS A 825 -32.84 -30.90 -1.64
N LEU A 826 -33.21 -30.75 -2.91
CA LEU A 826 -32.26 -30.60 -4.03
C LEU A 826 -31.81 -29.14 -4.14
N VAL A 827 -30.49 -28.88 -4.04
CA VAL A 827 -29.95 -27.52 -4.13
C VAL A 827 -28.91 -27.41 -5.24
N GLY A 828 -29.15 -26.51 -6.19
CA GLY A 828 -28.16 -26.07 -7.18
C GLY A 828 -27.33 -24.92 -6.63
N ALA A 829 -26.02 -25.14 -6.44
CA ALA A 829 -24.98 -24.12 -6.22
C ALA A 829 -25.29 -22.94 -5.26
N GLY A 830 -26.15 -23.13 -4.24
CA GLY A 830 -26.41 -22.13 -3.21
C GLY A 830 -27.59 -21.16 -3.47
N LYS A 831 -28.48 -21.42 -4.43
CA LYS A 831 -29.77 -20.73 -4.55
C LYS A 831 -30.93 -21.73 -4.62
N PHE A 832 -32.14 -21.26 -4.28
CA PHE A 832 -33.38 -21.96 -4.69
C PHE A 832 -33.48 -21.93 -6.21
N VAL A 833 -33.97 -23.02 -6.80
CA VAL A 833 -34.02 -23.23 -8.25
C VAL A 833 -35.47 -23.37 -8.68
N ASP A 834 -35.86 -22.68 -9.75
CA ASP A 834 -37.17 -22.79 -10.38
C ASP A 834 -37.17 -23.92 -11.42
N ASP A 835 -38.34 -24.50 -11.72
CA ASP A 835 -38.50 -25.79 -12.41
C ASP A 835 -38.11 -25.78 -13.92
N SER A 836 -37.50 -24.70 -14.42
CA SER A 836 -37.25 -24.42 -15.85
C SER A 836 -35.80 -24.56 -16.34
N MET A 837 -34.82 -24.83 -15.47
CA MET A 837 -33.42 -24.97 -15.91
C MET A 837 -33.08 -26.37 -16.45
N ALA A 838 -32.62 -26.43 -17.70
CA ALA A 838 -32.07 -27.65 -18.31
C ALA A 838 -30.69 -28.02 -17.75
N LEU A 839 -30.43 -29.31 -17.53
CA LEU A 839 -29.27 -29.80 -16.77
C LEU A 839 -27.92 -29.81 -17.55
N ALA A 840 -27.54 -28.68 -18.13
CA ALA A 840 -26.21 -28.48 -18.71
C ALA A 840 -25.26 -27.81 -17.68
N ALA A 841 -24.22 -28.54 -17.28
CA ALA A 841 -23.08 -28.06 -16.47
C ALA A 841 -23.34 -27.62 -15.01
N ALA A 842 -24.25 -28.28 -14.28
CA ALA A 842 -24.27 -28.23 -12.80
C ALA A 842 -24.69 -29.57 -12.17
N ALA A 843 -23.94 -30.03 -11.16
CA ALA A 843 -24.32 -31.19 -10.34
C ALA A 843 -24.96 -30.71 -9.01
N PRO A 844 -26.24 -31.00 -8.73
CA PRO A 844 -26.90 -30.56 -7.50
C PRO A 844 -26.34 -31.29 -6.26
N ARG A 845 -26.45 -30.66 -5.09
CA ARG A 845 -26.10 -31.25 -3.79
C ARG A 845 -27.29 -31.16 -2.84
N LEU A 846 -27.52 -32.21 -2.04
CA LEU A 846 -28.53 -32.19 -0.99
C LEU A 846 -27.96 -31.68 0.34
N ALA A 847 -28.79 -30.96 1.09
CA ALA A 847 -28.44 -30.45 2.42
C ALA A 847 -28.76 -31.49 3.52
N SER A 848 -27.73 -31.84 4.31
CA SER A 848 -27.75 -32.72 5.49
C SER A 848 -28.04 -34.23 5.28
N GLY A 849 -27.51 -35.07 6.18
CA GLY A 849 -27.87 -36.48 6.31
C GLY A 849 -27.08 -37.43 5.40
N ALA A 850 -27.55 -37.61 4.15
CA ALA A 850 -27.07 -38.65 3.24
C ALA A 850 -26.42 -38.05 1.98
N LYS A 851 -25.22 -38.51 1.63
CA LYS A 851 -24.54 -38.08 0.40
C LYS A 851 -25.09 -38.86 -0.80
N LEU A 852 -25.85 -38.18 -1.65
CA LEU A 852 -26.18 -38.64 -2.99
C LEU A 852 -25.06 -38.16 -3.94
N ILE A 853 -24.42 -39.09 -4.64
CA ILE A 853 -23.32 -38.80 -5.58
C ILE A 853 -23.77 -39.16 -6.99
N LEU A 854 -23.65 -38.20 -7.89
CA LEU A 854 -23.96 -38.34 -9.31
C LEU A 854 -22.65 -38.33 -10.12
N MET A 855 -22.43 -39.39 -10.90
CA MET A 855 -21.39 -39.41 -11.94
C MET A 855 -22.01 -39.86 -13.26
N ALA A 856 -21.89 -39.02 -14.29
CA ALA A 856 -22.09 -39.43 -15.67
C ALA A 856 -20.85 -40.22 -16.13
N ILE A 857 -21.06 -41.38 -16.76
CA ILE A 857 -20.01 -42.23 -17.29
C ILE A 857 -20.33 -42.48 -18.78
N PRO A 858 -19.52 -41.99 -19.73
CA PRO A 858 -19.70 -42.33 -21.14
C PRO A 858 -19.41 -43.83 -21.36
N ARG A 859 -20.12 -44.47 -22.29
CA ARG A 859 -19.91 -45.89 -22.60
C ARG A 859 -18.55 -46.10 -23.28
N PRO A 860 -17.91 -47.28 -23.15
CA PRO A 860 -16.50 -47.47 -23.55
C PRO A 860 -16.23 -47.54 -25.08
N GLU A 861 -17.21 -47.23 -25.92
CA GLU A 861 -17.26 -47.67 -27.31
C GLU A 861 -16.99 -46.55 -28.33
N ASP A 862 -17.12 -45.27 -27.94
CA ASP A 862 -16.94 -44.10 -28.82
C ASP A 862 -15.46 -43.66 -29.03
N ALA A 863 -14.50 -44.55 -28.79
CA ALA A 863 -13.06 -44.28 -28.89
C ALA A 863 -12.55 -44.37 -30.35
N VAL A 864 -12.93 -43.40 -31.20
CA VAL A 864 -12.58 -43.38 -32.64
C VAL A 864 -11.07 -43.20 -32.89
N ALA A 865 -10.55 -43.96 -33.86
CA ALA A 865 -9.12 -44.09 -34.18
C ALA A 865 -8.53 -42.93 -35.02
N PRO A 866 -7.19 -42.70 -34.97
CA PRO A 866 -6.53 -41.65 -35.74
C PRO A 866 -6.42 -41.96 -37.26
N PRO A 867 -6.41 -40.93 -38.14
CA PRO A 867 -6.37 -41.10 -39.59
C PRO A 867 -4.99 -41.51 -40.16
N PRO A 868 -4.94 -42.11 -41.37
CA PRO A 868 -3.73 -42.70 -41.95
C PRO A 868 -2.81 -41.68 -42.68
N PRO A 869 -1.52 -42.01 -42.90
CA PRO A 869 -0.55 -41.11 -43.52
C PRO A 869 -0.57 -41.13 -45.07
N PRO A 870 -0.40 -39.97 -45.74
CA PRO A 870 -0.15 -39.90 -47.18
C PRO A 870 1.28 -40.35 -47.55
N LYS A 871 1.46 -40.80 -48.80
CA LYS A 871 2.70 -41.41 -49.31
C LYS A 871 3.56 -40.38 -50.05
N GLY A 872 4.87 -40.33 -49.77
CA GLY A 872 5.86 -39.51 -50.48
C GLY A 872 7.27 -40.12 -50.39
N LYS A 873 8.17 -39.80 -51.34
CA LYS A 873 9.50 -40.41 -51.47
C LYS A 873 10.64 -39.39 -51.40
N ASN A 874 11.86 -39.91 -51.20
CA ASN A 874 13.18 -39.27 -51.30
C ASN A 874 13.61 -38.43 -50.07
N ALA A 875 14.85 -38.55 -49.54
CA ALA A 875 15.91 -39.53 -49.83
C ALA A 875 16.97 -39.68 -48.72
N GLN A 876 17.52 -40.91 -48.62
CA GLN A 876 18.85 -41.30 -48.11
C GLN A 876 19.31 -40.99 -46.65
N LYS A 877 19.79 -42.08 -46.00
CA LYS A 877 20.96 -42.20 -45.09
C LYS A 877 21.05 -41.25 -43.87
N LYS A 878 21.35 -41.71 -42.66
CA LYS A 878 22.18 -42.88 -42.28
C LYS A 878 21.75 -43.40 -40.90
N ALA A 879 21.34 -44.66 -40.80
CA ALA A 879 21.17 -45.34 -39.52
C ALA A 879 22.39 -46.24 -39.21
N ARG A 880 22.77 -46.38 -37.92
CA ARG A 880 22.84 -47.68 -37.21
C ARG A 880 23.62 -47.67 -35.88
N ARG A 881 22.99 -48.29 -34.86
CA ARG A 881 23.58 -49.11 -33.75
C ARG A 881 24.43 -48.35 -32.71
N LYS A 882 24.59 -48.81 -31.46
CA LYS A 882 23.95 -49.85 -30.59
C LYS A 882 24.23 -49.37 -29.14
N ALA A 883 23.37 -49.38 -28.12
CA ALA A 883 22.42 -50.38 -27.63
C ALA A 883 23.05 -51.63 -26.97
N ARG A 884 23.51 -51.48 -25.70
CA ARG A 884 23.68 -52.44 -24.57
C ARG A 884 24.55 -51.78 -23.47
N ALA A 885 24.65 -52.24 -22.21
CA ALA A 885 23.67 -52.81 -21.26
C ALA A 885 24.34 -53.07 -19.88
N ALA A 886 23.56 -53.02 -18.79
CA ALA A 886 23.74 -53.70 -17.49
C ALA A 886 25.01 -53.48 -16.60
N ALA A 887 24.77 -52.78 -15.48
CA ALA A 887 24.93 -53.25 -14.09
C ALA A 887 26.31 -53.34 -13.35
N ALA A 888 26.23 -52.84 -12.09
CA ALA A 888 26.89 -53.31 -10.85
C ALA A 888 28.25 -52.74 -10.39
N ALA A 889 28.43 -52.81 -9.06
CA ALA A 889 29.57 -52.46 -8.21
C ALA A 889 29.88 -50.96 -7.92
N ALA A 890 30.24 -50.72 -6.66
CA ALA A 890 30.75 -49.48 -6.05
C ALA A 890 32.16 -49.82 -5.44
N PRO A 891 32.91 -48.95 -4.70
CA PRO A 891 32.54 -47.63 -4.15
C PRO A 891 33.66 -46.55 -4.16
N VAL A 892 33.45 -45.46 -3.41
CA VAL A 892 34.40 -44.43 -2.90
C VAL A 892 35.42 -43.81 -3.87
N ALA A 893 35.16 -42.55 -4.28
CA ALA A 893 36.09 -41.40 -4.14
C ALA A 893 35.46 -40.11 -4.72
N ALA A 894 35.78 -38.95 -4.15
CA ALA A 894 35.50 -37.64 -4.78
C ALA A 894 36.67 -37.24 -5.68
N PRO A 895 36.41 -36.54 -6.82
CA PRO A 895 36.66 -35.10 -6.77
C PRO A 895 35.68 -34.22 -7.58
N ALA A 896 35.72 -32.92 -7.27
CA ALA A 896 35.28 -31.73 -8.02
C ALA A 896 34.24 -31.87 -9.18
N PRO A 897 33.07 -31.20 -9.10
CA PRO A 897 32.15 -31.11 -10.24
C PRO A 897 32.70 -30.24 -11.37
N ALA A 898 32.80 -30.81 -12.57
CA ALA A 898 33.11 -30.07 -13.80
C ALA A 898 31.91 -29.22 -14.26
N ALA A 899 32.20 -28.11 -14.97
CA ALA A 899 31.16 -27.20 -15.46
C ALA A 899 30.28 -27.87 -16.55
N PRO A 900 28.93 -27.73 -16.49
CA PRO A 900 28.04 -28.24 -17.52
C PRO A 900 28.15 -27.42 -18.82
N LYS A 901 27.98 -28.10 -19.96
CA LYS A 901 28.09 -27.51 -21.30
C LYS A 901 26.81 -26.78 -21.68
N THR A 902 26.94 -25.64 -22.35
CA THR A 902 25.83 -24.86 -22.92
C THR A 902 25.23 -25.53 -24.15
N PHE A 903 23.90 -25.53 -24.24
CA PHE A 903 23.16 -25.51 -25.51
C PHE A 903 22.40 -24.18 -25.61
N GLY A 904 22.34 -23.60 -26.81
CA GLY A 904 21.71 -22.30 -27.07
C GLY A 904 20.26 -22.42 -27.56
N SER A 905 19.62 -21.35 -28.03
CA SER A 905 20.04 -19.93 -28.07
C SER A 905 18.81 -19.06 -28.36
N GLY A 906 18.56 -18.01 -27.58
CA GLY A 906 17.34 -17.20 -27.74
C GLY A 906 17.21 -15.95 -26.85
N ALA A 907 18.33 -15.29 -26.50
CA ALA A 907 18.32 -14.04 -25.74
C ALA A 907 19.57 -13.20 -26.09
N SER A 908 19.50 -11.88 -25.89
CA SER A 908 20.57 -10.94 -26.27
C SER A 908 21.84 -11.11 -25.41
N GLY A 909 23.00 -11.18 -26.08
CA GLY A 909 24.29 -11.45 -25.44
C GLY A 909 24.81 -10.35 -24.50
N GLU A 910 24.11 -9.23 -24.40
CA GLU A 910 24.44 -8.12 -23.51
C GLU A 910 24.01 -8.41 -22.06
N ALA A 911 22.82 -8.98 -21.85
CA ALA A 911 22.32 -9.36 -20.54
C ALA A 911 23.24 -10.39 -19.85
N ALA A 912 23.72 -11.39 -20.62
CA ALA A 912 24.67 -12.39 -20.12
C ALA A 912 26.02 -11.77 -19.68
N ARG A 913 26.52 -10.76 -20.41
CA ARG A 913 27.76 -10.04 -20.05
C ARG A 913 27.57 -9.19 -18.79
N GLN A 914 26.44 -8.51 -18.64
CA GLN A 914 26.10 -7.75 -17.43
C GLN A 914 25.97 -8.67 -16.21
N LEU A 915 25.32 -9.84 -16.36
CA LEU A 915 25.17 -10.83 -15.29
C LEU A 915 26.52 -11.42 -14.83
N ALA A 916 27.42 -11.72 -15.78
CA ALA A 916 28.77 -12.18 -15.48
C ALA A 916 29.59 -11.11 -14.73
N GLY A 917 29.51 -9.85 -15.14
CA GLY A 917 30.17 -8.73 -14.46
C GLY A 917 29.67 -8.50 -13.03
N ALA A 918 28.35 -8.62 -12.81
CA ALA A 918 27.75 -8.54 -11.49
C ALA A 918 28.22 -9.68 -10.57
N ASN A 919 28.25 -10.92 -11.05
CA ASN A 919 28.71 -12.07 -10.27
C ASN A 919 30.20 -11.97 -9.90
N ALA A 920 31.06 -11.49 -10.80
CA ALA A 920 32.48 -11.26 -10.50
C ALA A 920 32.67 -10.18 -9.41
N LEU A 921 31.87 -9.11 -9.45
CA LEU A 921 31.89 -8.06 -8.42
C LEU A 921 31.41 -8.58 -7.06
N LEU A 922 30.37 -9.42 -7.04
CA LEU A 922 29.84 -10.04 -5.82
C LEU A 922 30.83 -11.02 -5.18
N GLN A 923 31.51 -11.86 -5.98
CA GLN A 923 32.56 -12.75 -5.48
C GLN A 923 33.71 -11.96 -4.85
N LYS A 924 34.15 -10.86 -5.48
CA LYS A 924 35.18 -9.98 -4.92
C LYS A 924 34.73 -9.32 -3.61
N LEU A 925 33.51 -8.80 -3.54
CA LEU A 925 32.96 -8.21 -2.31
C LEU A 925 32.81 -9.22 -1.17
N ALA A 926 32.50 -10.48 -1.47
CA ALA A 926 32.47 -11.56 -0.48
C ALA A 926 33.88 -11.89 0.05
N GLN A 927 34.88 -11.96 -0.83
CA GLN A 927 36.28 -12.16 -0.47
C GLN A 927 36.84 -10.99 0.37
N ASP A 928 36.56 -9.75 -0.05
CA ASP A 928 36.95 -8.54 0.70
C ASP A 928 36.30 -8.47 2.09
N ARG A 929 35.05 -8.95 2.25
CA ARG A 929 34.39 -9.07 3.56
C ARG A 929 35.01 -10.19 4.41
N ALA A 930 35.28 -11.37 3.85
CA ALA A 930 35.92 -12.47 4.58
C ALA A 930 37.31 -12.09 5.11
N ALA A 931 38.14 -11.45 4.26
CA ALA A 931 39.47 -10.97 4.65
C ALA A 931 39.41 -9.92 5.77
N ARG A 932 38.38 -9.05 5.77
CA ARG A 932 38.19 -8.03 6.83
C ARG A 932 37.60 -8.60 8.12
N ALA A 933 36.76 -9.65 8.04
CA ALA A 933 36.24 -10.34 9.21
C ALA A 933 37.37 -11.03 10.01
N ALA A 934 38.34 -11.63 9.31
CA ALA A 934 39.52 -12.25 9.92
C ALA A 934 40.49 -11.25 10.59
N ALA A 935 40.40 -9.95 10.28
CA ALA A 935 41.31 -8.90 10.75
C ALA A 935 40.79 -8.12 11.98
N ARG A 936 39.73 -8.59 12.66
CA ARG A 936 39.04 -7.83 13.71
C ARG A 936 39.55 -8.19 15.12
N PRO A 937 40.11 -7.24 15.91
CA PRO A 937 40.52 -7.51 17.28
C PRO A 937 39.31 -7.75 18.20
N ALA A 938 39.50 -8.57 19.23
CA ALA A 938 38.45 -8.93 20.19
C ALA A 938 38.00 -7.73 21.06
N PRO A 939 36.71 -7.67 21.47
CA PRO A 939 36.20 -6.58 22.31
C PRO A 939 36.76 -6.66 23.73
N ALA A 940 37.37 -5.57 24.20
CA ALA A 940 37.92 -5.48 25.55
C ALA A 940 36.82 -5.44 26.63
N PRO A 941 37.04 -6.03 27.83
CA PRO A 941 36.07 -6.05 28.92
C PRO A 941 35.84 -4.66 29.54
N LYS A 942 34.63 -4.45 30.08
CA LYS A 942 34.19 -3.17 30.68
C LYS A 942 34.94 -2.87 31.99
N LEU A 943 35.65 -1.74 32.06
CA LEU A 943 36.23 -1.24 33.31
C LEU A 943 35.22 -0.43 34.15
N ALA A 944 35.34 -0.54 35.48
CA ALA A 944 34.60 0.23 36.46
C ALA A 944 35.12 1.69 36.60
N PRO A 945 34.29 2.66 37.04
CA PRO A 945 34.68 4.07 37.10
C PRO A 945 35.64 4.39 38.26
N ARG A 946 36.70 5.17 37.98
CA ARG A 946 37.60 5.76 38.98
C ARG A 946 37.07 7.13 39.50
N PRO A 947 37.34 7.51 40.76
CA PRO A 947 36.96 8.79 41.33
C PRO A 947 37.79 9.99 40.79
N PRO A 948 37.29 11.23 40.88
CA PRO A 948 37.90 12.40 40.25
C PRO A 948 39.11 12.98 41.01
N ALA A 949 40.17 13.34 40.28
CA ALA A 949 41.36 13.99 40.83
C ALA A 949 41.22 15.53 40.96
N LYS A 950 41.85 16.10 42.01
CA LYS A 950 41.86 17.55 42.27
C LYS A 950 42.81 18.28 41.31
N LYS A 951 42.38 19.39 40.69
CA LYS A 951 43.25 20.26 39.86
C LYS A 951 44.07 21.24 40.72
N LYS A 952 45.38 21.33 40.49
CA LYS A 952 46.24 22.43 40.95
C LYS A 952 46.15 23.64 40.02
N LYS A 953 46.52 24.84 40.51
CA LYS A 953 46.69 26.07 39.71
C LYS A 953 48.10 26.18 39.14
N ALA A 954 48.25 26.94 38.06
CA ALA A 954 49.49 27.48 37.52
C ALA A 954 49.26 28.97 37.11
N PRO A 955 50.30 29.82 36.95
CA PRO A 955 50.17 31.27 37.09
C PRO A 955 49.91 32.06 35.79
N LYS A 956 49.67 33.37 35.94
CA LYS A 956 49.58 34.37 34.86
C LYS A 956 50.91 35.10 34.66
N THR A 957 51.16 35.59 33.45
CA THR A 957 52.14 36.65 33.12
C THR A 957 51.45 37.85 32.47
N LYS A 958 52.10 39.03 32.46
CA LYS A 958 51.63 40.27 31.80
C LYS A 958 52.41 40.53 30.50
N PRO A 959 51.83 41.26 29.52
CA PRO A 959 52.57 41.89 28.42
C PRO A 959 53.15 43.29 28.81
N PRO A 960 54.10 43.83 28.02
CA PRO A 960 54.63 45.20 28.11
C PRO A 960 53.72 46.27 27.44
N PRO A 961 54.05 47.59 27.49
CA PRO A 961 53.11 48.68 27.22
C PRO A 961 53.11 49.24 25.77
N ALA A 962 52.35 50.32 25.58
CA ALA A 962 51.95 50.94 24.31
C ALA A 962 52.93 51.97 23.71
N ASP A 963 52.61 52.40 22.49
CA ASP A 963 52.84 53.74 21.94
C ASP A 963 51.48 54.28 21.43
N ASP A 964 51.32 55.61 21.38
CA ASP A 964 50.05 56.31 21.09
C ASP A 964 49.87 56.68 19.60
N ASP A 965 48.62 56.82 19.12
CA ASP A 965 48.11 58.13 18.64
C ASP A 965 46.56 58.17 18.52
N LEU A 966 46.04 59.41 18.41
CA LEU A 966 44.66 59.92 18.43
C LEU A 966 43.52 59.11 17.76
N GLY A 967 42.44 58.93 18.51
CA GLY A 967 41.08 58.59 18.02
C GLY A 967 40.01 58.87 19.08
N LEU A 968 38.83 59.36 18.69
CA LEU A 968 37.69 59.62 19.59
C LEU A 968 36.67 58.46 19.51
N ASP A 969 36.46 57.74 20.63
CA ASP A 969 35.57 56.58 20.69
C ASP A 969 34.07 56.94 20.78
N ASP A 970 33.35 56.88 19.65
CA ASP A 970 31.88 56.93 19.62
C ASP A 970 31.21 55.74 20.35
N ASP A 971 31.91 54.61 20.50
CA ASP A 971 31.39 53.39 21.12
C ASP A 971 30.98 53.58 22.60
N ALA A 972 31.60 54.53 23.31
CA ALA A 972 31.23 54.86 24.69
C ALA A 972 29.81 55.47 24.79
N LEU A 973 29.41 56.28 23.81
CA LEU A 973 28.06 56.83 23.69
C LEU A 973 27.08 55.77 23.19
N LEU A 974 27.50 54.92 22.24
CA LEU A 974 26.68 53.86 21.69
C LEU A 974 26.31 52.81 22.76
N ASP A 975 27.27 52.35 23.57
CA ASP A 975 27.01 51.35 24.62
C ASP A 975 26.20 51.94 25.80
N ALA A 976 26.32 53.24 26.08
CA ALA A 976 25.42 53.95 26.99
C ALA A 976 23.97 53.99 26.45
N ALA A 977 23.79 54.31 25.16
CA ALA A 977 22.48 54.32 24.51
C ALA A 977 21.86 52.91 24.43
N ILE A 978 22.66 51.88 24.14
CA ILE A 978 22.23 50.47 24.15
C ILE A 978 21.77 50.06 25.56
N LYS A 979 22.51 50.43 26.61
CA LYS A 979 22.13 50.12 28.02
C LYS A 979 20.86 50.85 28.48
N ALA A 980 20.57 52.03 27.94
CA ALA A 980 19.27 52.69 28.15
C ALA A 980 18.14 51.94 27.41
N ASN A 981 18.28 51.72 26.11
CA ASN A 981 17.27 51.09 25.24
C ASN A 981 16.94 49.64 25.67
N ALA A 982 17.93 48.89 26.17
CA ALA A 982 17.77 47.55 26.71
C ALA A 982 16.97 47.51 28.04
N LYS A 983 16.84 48.64 28.74
CA LYS A 983 16.10 48.73 30.02
C LYS A 983 14.60 48.95 29.81
N GLU A 984 14.22 49.68 28.77
CA GLU A 984 12.80 49.88 28.37
C GLU A 984 12.20 48.67 27.64
N LYS A 985 13.00 47.88 26.90
CA LYS A 985 12.52 46.67 26.19
C LYS A 985 12.19 45.47 27.10
N LYS A 986 11.73 45.72 28.33
CA LYS A 986 11.09 44.72 29.20
C LYS A 986 9.57 44.90 29.20
N ARG A 987 8.88 43.89 28.66
CA ARG A 987 7.41 43.77 28.57
C ARG A 987 6.72 44.72 27.59
N GLU A 988 7.08 44.61 26.32
CA GLU A 988 6.02 44.71 25.31
C GLU A 988 5.16 43.43 25.37
N PRO A 989 3.85 43.51 25.68
CA PRO A 989 3.01 42.32 25.84
C PRO A 989 2.69 41.69 24.49
N GLU A 990 2.74 40.36 24.40
CA GLU A 990 2.72 39.60 23.14
C GLU A 990 1.55 39.95 22.21
N TYR A 991 0.39 40.31 22.77
CA TYR A 991 -0.81 40.66 22.01
C TYR A 991 -0.60 41.78 20.97
N LYS A 992 0.35 42.70 21.18
CA LYS A 992 0.64 43.77 20.22
C LYS A 992 1.09 43.25 18.84
N ARG A 993 1.72 42.06 18.76
CA ARG A 993 2.10 41.44 17.48
C ARG A 993 0.91 41.03 16.63
N TRP A 994 -0.23 40.77 17.27
CA TRP A 994 -1.45 40.27 16.66
C TRP A 994 -2.35 41.41 16.17
N ILE A 995 -1.95 42.68 16.37
CA ILE A 995 -2.71 43.86 16.00
C ILE A 995 -1.97 44.61 14.87
N ASP A 996 -2.71 45.20 13.93
CA ASP A 996 -2.16 46.08 12.89
C ASP A 996 -2.06 47.55 13.35
N ALA A 997 -1.75 48.46 12.42
CA ALA A 997 -1.60 49.88 12.72
C ALA A 997 -2.94 50.55 13.08
N ASP A 998 -4.04 50.03 12.53
CA ASP A 998 -5.40 50.58 12.64
C ASP A 998 -6.18 50.01 13.84
N GLY A 999 -5.63 48.97 14.48
CA GLY A 999 -6.16 48.39 15.72
C GLY A 999 -6.92 47.07 15.54
N ASN A 1000 -6.91 46.47 14.33
CA ASN A 1000 -7.59 45.22 14.02
C ASN A 1000 -6.67 44.01 14.26
N ILE A 1001 -7.27 42.84 14.50
CA ILE A 1001 -6.51 41.62 14.79
C ILE A 1001 -6.15 40.90 13.49
N LYS A 1002 -4.85 40.66 13.28
CA LYS A 1002 -4.30 39.98 12.09
C LYS A 1002 -4.70 38.51 12.07
N GLY A 1003 -5.35 38.09 10.98
CA GLY A 1003 -5.93 36.76 10.81
C GLY A 1003 -4.97 35.67 10.34
N ASN A 1004 -5.48 34.43 10.35
CA ASN A 1004 -4.90 33.19 9.80
C ASN A 1004 -3.53 32.73 10.33
N THR A 1005 -3.54 32.03 11.47
CA THR A 1005 -3.06 30.62 11.51
C THR A 1005 -3.43 29.89 12.82
N LEU A 1006 -3.72 28.59 12.71
CA LEU A 1006 -3.77 27.58 13.78
C LEU A 1006 -4.76 27.81 14.95
N HIS A 1007 -5.97 27.25 14.82
CA HIS A 1007 -6.92 27.11 15.91
C HIS A 1007 -6.39 26.21 17.04
N SER A 1008 -6.54 26.68 18.27
CA SER A 1008 -6.45 25.85 19.47
C SER A 1008 -7.35 26.45 20.56
N ARG A 1009 -7.94 25.59 21.41
CA ARG A 1009 -8.77 26.03 22.55
C ARG A 1009 -8.03 26.95 23.55
N GLN A 1010 -6.69 27.02 23.48
CA GLN A 1010 -5.88 27.98 24.22
C GLN A 1010 -5.95 29.39 23.58
N ALA A 1011 -5.79 29.50 22.26
CA ALA A 1011 -5.88 30.78 21.55
C ALA A 1011 -7.26 31.44 21.68
N GLU A 1012 -8.34 30.65 21.76
CA GLU A 1012 -9.70 31.15 22.01
C GLU A 1012 -9.88 31.68 23.44
N ARG A 1013 -9.33 30.99 24.45
CA ARG A 1013 -9.28 31.48 25.84
C ARG A 1013 -8.46 32.77 25.95
N ASP A 1014 -7.33 32.85 25.26
CA ASP A 1014 -6.49 34.05 25.25
C ASP A 1014 -7.16 35.21 24.49
N ARG A 1015 -7.90 34.94 23.40
CA ARG A 1015 -8.75 35.91 22.68
C ARG A 1015 -9.86 36.46 23.57
N ALA A 1016 -10.59 35.60 24.28
CA ALA A 1016 -11.63 36.02 25.23
C ALA A 1016 -11.04 36.86 26.38
N ALA A 1017 -9.90 36.43 26.94
CA ALA A 1017 -9.17 37.19 27.97
C ALA A 1017 -8.61 38.53 27.46
N LEU A 1018 -8.38 38.67 26.15
CA LEU A 1018 -7.98 39.94 25.53
C LEU A 1018 -9.18 40.90 25.36
N LEU A 1019 -10.31 40.38 24.88
CA LEU A 1019 -11.54 41.17 24.70
C LEU A 1019 -12.02 41.76 26.04
N ALA A 1020 -12.09 40.95 27.10
CA ALA A 1020 -12.46 41.41 28.44
C ALA A 1020 -11.50 42.48 29.01
N LYS A 1021 -10.22 42.47 28.61
CA LYS A 1021 -9.25 43.53 28.96
C LYS A 1021 -9.45 44.80 28.14
N LEU A 1022 -9.76 44.67 26.84
CA LEU A 1022 -10.06 45.80 25.96
C LEU A 1022 -11.34 46.52 26.37
N GLU A 1023 -12.38 45.80 26.77
CA GLU A 1023 -13.63 46.38 27.30
C GLU A 1023 -13.39 47.13 28.62
N LYS A 1024 -12.67 46.52 29.58
CA LYS A 1024 -12.25 47.24 30.80
C LYS A 1024 -11.43 48.50 30.49
N LYS A 1025 -10.61 48.48 29.43
CA LYS A 1025 -9.83 49.66 29.02
C LYS A 1025 -10.69 50.73 28.33
N LYS A 1026 -11.68 50.35 27.49
CA LYS A 1026 -12.68 51.27 26.94
C LYS A 1026 -13.53 51.92 28.04
N ALA A 1027 -13.99 51.13 29.02
CA ALA A 1027 -14.72 51.63 30.18
C ALA A 1027 -13.89 52.58 31.06
N GLY A 1028 -12.58 52.32 31.21
CA GLY A 1028 -11.63 53.24 31.86
C GLY A 1028 -11.50 54.57 31.13
N ALA A 1029 -11.21 54.54 29.83
CA ALA A 1029 -11.03 55.74 29.01
C ALA A 1029 -12.31 56.61 28.94
N ALA A 1030 -13.50 55.99 28.93
CA ALA A 1030 -14.78 56.69 29.03
C ALA A 1030 -14.98 57.39 30.39
N ARG A 1031 -14.32 56.92 31.45
CA ARG A 1031 -14.33 57.54 32.78
C ARG A 1031 -13.33 58.69 32.90
N GLU A 1032 -12.17 58.59 32.27
CA GLU A 1032 -11.16 59.66 32.20
C GLU A 1032 -11.63 60.85 31.33
N LYS A 1033 -12.30 60.60 30.19
CA LYS A 1033 -12.87 61.65 29.35
C LYS A 1033 -13.96 62.52 30.02
N LYS A 1034 -14.39 62.19 31.25
CA LYS A 1034 -15.26 63.05 32.09
C LYS A 1034 -14.50 63.88 33.15
N LYS A 1035 -13.16 63.89 33.14
CA LYS A 1035 -12.32 64.61 34.14
C LYS A 1035 -11.11 65.34 33.54
N GLN A 1036 -11.34 66.32 32.67
CA GLN A 1036 -10.40 67.44 32.51
C GLN A 1036 -11.14 68.69 31.99
N PRO A 1037 -10.88 69.89 32.54
CA PRO A 1037 -11.53 71.12 32.13
C PRO A 1037 -10.86 71.75 30.90
N THR A 1038 -11.61 72.58 30.17
CA THR A 1038 -11.11 73.34 29.02
C THR A 1038 -10.22 74.51 29.45
N LYS A 1039 -9.11 74.72 28.73
CA LYS A 1039 -8.50 76.05 28.54
C LYS A 1039 -7.63 76.06 27.28
N LYS A 1040 -8.00 76.98 26.39
CA LYS A 1040 -7.40 77.37 25.09
C LYS A 1040 -6.14 76.62 24.66
#